data_AF-A0A1V5C5J5-F1
#
_entry.id   AF-A0A1V5C5J5-F1
#
_cell.length_a   1.000
_cell.length_b   1.000
_cell.length_c   1.000
_cell.angle_alpha   90.00
_cell.angle_beta   90.00
_cell.angle_gamma   90.00
#
_symmetry.space_group_name_H-M   'P 1'
#
loop_
_entity.id
_entity.type
_entity.pdbx_description
1 polymer ?
#
loop_
_entity_poly.entity_id
_entity_poly.type
_entity_poly.pdbx_seq_one_letter_code
_entity_poly.pdbx_strand_id
1 'polypeptide(L)'
;MRFRYANRLIFCASLSVLAFEIILLRIFSVTLSYHYASVIISVSMTGLVLGGLLVYFRGNDALGSTSSTSAFLTRCALALSFSFPALFFFISFIPLDHYRILWENRQILYLGLFVLACALPFFIYGVIISSSLAAWREEANVIYAFDLLGAAGGVALAITLLNHLRVEYILVVISFIAGAAALWGLKGTALRTAFFLVLAALCAPLIAGIRTLPMSPYKGLMQALKEDDSKRVATFYSSHSQLDIFENPRMRFAPGLSLTYTEPIPSGEGIAMDGEVVGVAIDEKQLASYRFFAFMPSALPYLLRKPENVVIIGCRSGLDVLQPYYFGTSNVMKTEKDRTLFRFIQTRYSPDSLYRRSLRYTSGRSLVQEIPQKADMIFLSRAGFFPAGAFGLQEDYDMTVEALKVYLSSLKPEGLLFIQLFLLPPPRYEVRLMNNILAALAGTSAEGITGRLMVYRSWDTINFLVKKGVFSLTESEKIRQFLTSRQFEMLYPGVPREERFITGLDYRGLFAKLADDRQRQPFMKGYAFDIRPTTDDRPFFHYFLKLSTLRTVYAMTGRKWAYFLHEGMFLPFVLAFLVLLALLIFTATFLVSLWVRQKSKTPASPRPLNHRLWYFALIGISFMFVEVFFIHRLILPFDSPTAAFSITLVAILLSSGFGSMLSGYLEGKSLFRAMIIAPLAIAVCLLFFERIGQSTYAFAPLIPLGVMLGFFFPTGMRFLTAQDDGSVPLAYAFNGAASIIAAPLASVIGVAWGLKVLLFVSAILYCIALLIVRGRLSERPAS
;
A
#
# COMPACT_ATOMS: atom_id res chain seq x y z
N MET A 1 -26.51 -28.82 -16.91
CA MET A 1 -25.14 -28.60 -17.45
C MET A 1 -24.75 -27.11 -17.57
N ARG A 2 -25.68 -26.20 -17.93
CA ARG A 2 -25.38 -24.76 -18.16
C ARG A 2 -25.00 -23.94 -16.92
N PHE A 3 -25.63 -24.21 -15.76
CA PHE A 3 -25.28 -23.50 -14.51
C PHE A 3 -23.88 -23.87 -13.98
N ARG A 4 -23.51 -25.16 -13.98
CA ARG A 4 -22.16 -25.61 -13.62
C ARG A 4 -21.07 -25.04 -14.55
N TYR A 5 -21.40 -24.80 -15.82
CA TYR A 5 -20.52 -24.11 -16.76
C TYR A 5 -20.30 -22.65 -16.37
N ALA A 6 -21.38 -21.91 -16.07
CA ALA A 6 -21.29 -20.53 -15.62
C ALA A 6 -20.41 -20.37 -14.37
N ASN A 7 -20.54 -21.26 -13.38
CA ASN A 7 -19.74 -21.22 -12.15
C ASN A 7 -18.23 -21.39 -12.43
N ARG A 8 -17.85 -22.33 -13.31
CA ARG A 8 -16.44 -22.50 -13.72
C ARG A 8 -15.93 -21.28 -14.46
N LEU A 9 -16.77 -20.70 -15.32
CA LEU A 9 -16.40 -19.51 -16.07
C LEU A 9 -16.17 -18.31 -15.16
N ILE A 10 -17.07 -18.08 -14.20
CA ILE A 10 -16.97 -17.00 -13.22
C ILE A 10 -15.72 -17.17 -12.36
N PHE A 11 -15.42 -18.40 -11.90
CA PHE A 11 -14.20 -18.69 -11.14
C PHE A 11 -12.94 -18.32 -11.91
N CYS A 12 -12.78 -18.83 -13.14
CA CYS A 12 -11.60 -18.55 -13.96
C CYS A 12 -11.50 -17.07 -14.36
N ALA A 13 -12.62 -16.43 -14.68
CA ALA A 13 -12.64 -15.01 -15.03
C ALA A 13 -12.29 -14.12 -13.83
N SER A 14 -12.86 -14.39 -12.64
CA SER A 14 -12.56 -13.66 -11.41
C SER A 14 -11.10 -13.85 -11.00
N LEU A 15 -10.59 -15.09 -11.09
CA LEU A 15 -9.20 -15.42 -10.86
C LEU A 15 -8.26 -14.59 -11.74
N SER A 16 -8.52 -14.56 -13.05
CA SER A 16 -7.69 -13.81 -13.99
C SER A 16 -7.76 -12.30 -13.74
N VAL A 17 -8.94 -11.76 -13.45
CA VAL A 17 -9.16 -10.32 -13.25
C VAL A 17 -8.53 -9.85 -11.95
N LEU A 18 -8.67 -10.62 -10.87
CA LEU A 18 -8.08 -10.22 -9.60
C LEU A 18 -6.56 -10.46 -9.57
N ALA A 19 -6.06 -11.51 -10.24
CA ALA A 19 -4.64 -11.64 -10.52
C ALA A 19 -4.11 -10.45 -11.34
N PHE A 20 -4.85 -10.01 -12.35
CA PHE A 20 -4.52 -8.83 -13.14
C PHE A 20 -4.44 -7.56 -12.29
N GLU A 21 -5.34 -7.36 -11.33
CA GLU A 21 -5.28 -6.23 -10.40
C GLU A 21 -3.97 -6.20 -9.61
N ILE A 22 -3.53 -7.34 -9.06
CA ILE A 22 -2.24 -7.45 -8.35
C ILE A 22 -1.05 -7.13 -9.27
N ILE A 23 -1.09 -7.63 -10.51
CA ILE A 23 -0.05 -7.38 -11.50
C ILE A 23 0.00 -5.89 -11.86
N LEU A 24 -1.16 -5.25 -11.99
CA LEU A 24 -1.27 -3.82 -12.29
C LEU A 24 -0.63 -2.97 -11.18
N LEU A 25 -0.79 -3.35 -9.90
CA LEU A 25 -0.10 -2.70 -8.77
C LEU A 25 1.42 -2.69 -8.97
N ARG A 26 1.99 -3.82 -9.40
CA ARG A 26 3.43 -3.93 -9.67
C ARG A 26 3.86 -3.17 -10.91
N ILE A 27 3.07 -3.22 -11.99
CA ILE A 27 3.32 -2.42 -13.20
C ILE A 27 3.43 -0.94 -12.84
N PHE A 28 2.46 -0.40 -12.09
CA PHE A 28 2.45 1.01 -11.72
C PHE A 28 3.58 1.36 -10.76
N SER A 29 3.93 0.48 -9.81
CA SER A 29 5.08 0.70 -8.92
C SER A 29 6.38 0.84 -9.71
N VAL A 30 6.61 -0.07 -10.68
CA VAL A 30 7.84 -0.12 -11.49
C VAL A 30 7.89 0.99 -12.55
N THR A 31 6.80 1.27 -13.25
CA THR A 31 6.77 2.26 -14.35
C THR A 31 6.63 3.70 -13.86
N LEU A 32 5.74 3.93 -12.89
CA LEU A 32 5.39 5.24 -12.36
C LEU A 32 5.98 5.45 -10.95
N SER A 33 5.27 5.06 -9.90
CA SER A 33 5.65 5.21 -8.48
C SER A 33 4.68 4.44 -7.58
N TYR A 34 5.00 4.27 -6.30
CA TYR A 34 4.24 3.42 -5.35
C TYR A 34 2.81 3.91 -5.03
N HIS A 35 2.41 5.14 -5.41
CA HIS A 35 1.18 5.80 -4.92
C HIS A 35 -0.13 5.45 -5.61
N TYR A 36 -0.13 4.53 -6.56
CA TYR A 36 -1.30 4.28 -7.41
C TYR A 36 -2.12 3.05 -7.01
N ALA A 37 -1.85 2.43 -5.86
CA ALA A 37 -2.61 1.27 -5.41
C ALA A 37 -4.12 1.56 -5.25
N SER A 38 -4.46 2.68 -4.61
CA SER A 38 -5.84 3.14 -4.47
C SER A 38 -6.48 3.53 -5.80
N VAL A 39 -5.69 4.04 -6.75
CA VAL A 39 -6.15 4.31 -8.12
C VAL A 39 -6.54 3.02 -8.81
N ILE A 40 -5.70 1.99 -8.71
CA ILE A 40 -5.94 0.70 -9.36
C ILE A 40 -7.22 0.06 -8.83
N ILE A 41 -7.43 0.05 -7.51
CA ILE A 41 -8.68 -0.44 -6.90
C ILE A 41 -9.89 0.37 -7.39
N SER A 42 -9.74 1.68 -7.54
CA SER A 42 -10.83 2.52 -8.03
C SER A 42 -11.11 2.28 -9.52
N VAL A 43 -10.08 2.04 -10.33
CA VAL A 43 -10.18 1.72 -11.75
C VAL A 43 -10.80 0.35 -11.97
N SER A 44 -10.42 -0.64 -11.16
CA SER A 44 -11.00 -1.99 -11.19
C SER A 44 -12.51 -1.92 -10.90
N MET A 45 -12.87 -1.31 -9.77
CA MET A 45 -14.26 -1.13 -9.37
C MET A 45 -15.06 -0.28 -10.36
N THR A 46 -14.47 0.77 -10.95
CA THR A 46 -15.11 1.56 -12.02
C THR A 46 -15.46 0.70 -13.22
N GLY A 47 -14.53 -0.15 -13.68
CA GLY A 47 -14.80 -1.11 -14.75
C GLY A 47 -15.98 -2.01 -14.41
N LEU A 48 -15.96 -2.65 -13.22
CA LEU A 48 -17.04 -3.54 -12.77
C LEU A 48 -18.41 -2.86 -12.79
N VAL A 49 -18.50 -1.63 -12.25
CA VAL A 49 -19.73 -0.84 -12.17
C VAL A 49 -20.26 -0.48 -13.56
N LEU A 50 -19.37 0.00 -14.45
CA LEU A 50 -19.76 0.32 -15.83
C LEU A 50 -20.25 -0.92 -16.59
N GLY A 51 -19.63 -2.08 -16.35
CA GLY A 51 -20.07 -3.35 -16.90
C GLY A 51 -21.48 -3.75 -16.43
N GLY A 52 -21.76 -3.59 -15.13
CA GLY A 52 -23.08 -3.84 -14.56
C GLY A 52 -24.15 -2.87 -15.07
N LEU A 53 -23.81 -1.59 -15.23
CA LEU A 53 -24.68 -0.58 -15.83
C LEU A 53 -25.01 -0.89 -17.29
N LEU A 54 -24.05 -1.38 -18.08
CA LEU A 54 -24.33 -1.79 -19.46
C LEU A 54 -25.38 -2.91 -19.50
N VAL A 55 -25.26 -3.91 -18.62
CA VAL A 55 -26.23 -5.02 -18.52
C VAL A 55 -27.60 -4.48 -18.11
N TYR A 56 -27.65 -3.53 -17.17
CA TYR A 56 -28.89 -2.85 -16.77
C TYR A 56 -29.59 -2.17 -17.96
N PHE A 57 -28.86 -1.37 -18.74
CA PHE A 57 -29.43 -0.63 -19.88
C PHE A 57 -29.85 -1.52 -21.05
N ARG A 58 -29.19 -2.67 -21.21
CA ARG A 58 -29.50 -3.60 -22.29
C ARG A 58 -30.85 -4.31 -22.08
N GLY A 59 -31.39 -4.27 -20.86
CA GLY A 59 -32.64 -4.92 -20.49
C GLY A 59 -32.55 -6.45 -20.48
N ASN A 60 -33.58 -7.10 -19.90
CA ASN A 60 -33.67 -8.57 -19.87
C ASN A 60 -33.97 -9.20 -21.25
N ASP A 61 -34.40 -8.42 -22.24
CA ASP A 61 -34.88 -8.91 -23.54
C ASP A 61 -33.82 -9.67 -24.36
N ALA A 62 -32.53 -9.34 -24.20
CA ALA A 62 -31.42 -10.05 -24.87
C ALA A 62 -31.01 -11.37 -24.19
N LEU A 63 -31.46 -11.61 -22.95
CA LEU A 63 -31.09 -12.74 -22.09
C LEU A 63 -32.22 -13.78 -21.94
N GLY A 64 -33.33 -13.61 -22.69
CA GLY A 64 -34.58 -14.39 -22.57
C GLY A 64 -34.50 -15.92 -22.72
N SER A 65 -33.32 -16.49 -23.00
CA SER A 65 -33.08 -17.93 -22.80
C SER A 65 -31.73 -18.23 -22.15
N THR A 66 -31.70 -19.25 -21.28
CA THR A 66 -30.46 -19.76 -20.65
C THR A 66 -29.42 -20.21 -21.67
N SER A 67 -29.83 -20.56 -22.90
CA SER A 67 -28.93 -20.90 -24.01
C SER A 67 -28.21 -19.69 -24.59
N SER A 68 -28.92 -18.57 -24.76
CA SER A 68 -28.36 -17.30 -25.25
C SER A 68 -27.33 -16.76 -24.26
N THR A 69 -27.65 -16.84 -22.96
CA THR A 69 -26.80 -16.37 -21.87
C THR A 69 -25.47 -17.09 -21.81
N SER A 70 -25.44 -18.42 -21.88
CA SER A 70 -24.16 -19.18 -21.87
C SER A 70 -23.27 -18.80 -23.07
N ALA A 71 -23.82 -18.66 -24.27
CA ALA A 71 -23.05 -18.27 -25.45
C ALA A 71 -22.54 -16.82 -25.37
N PHE A 72 -23.33 -15.91 -24.79
CA PHE A 72 -22.90 -14.55 -24.49
C PHE A 72 -21.74 -14.51 -23.50
N LEU A 73 -21.84 -15.25 -22.38
CA LEU A 73 -20.77 -15.36 -21.39
C LEU A 73 -19.48 -15.94 -21.99
N THR A 74 -19.59 -16.94 -22.89
CA THR A 74 -18.43 -17.46 -23.62
C THR A 74 -17.74 -16.37 -24.44
N ARG A 75 -18.50 -15.56 -25.19
CA ARG A 75 -17.93 -14.45 -25.97
C ARG A 75 -17.24 -13.40 -25.08
N CYS A 76 -17.83 -13.07 -23.94
CA CYS A 76 -17.21 -12.17 -22.97
C CYS A 76 -15.92 -12.76 -22.37
N ALA A 77 -15.89 -14.06 -22.06
CA ALA A 77 -14.68 -14.73 -21.57
C ALA A 77 -13.55 -14.74 -22.61
N LEU A 78 -13.88 -14.94 -23.90
CA LEU A 78 -12.90 -14.81 -24.99
C LEU A 78 -12.38 -13.37 -25.09
N ALA A 79 -13.28 -12.37 -25.04
CA ALA A 79 -12.89 -10.97 -25.05
C ALA A 79 -11.99 -10.62 -23.86
N LEU A 80 -12.28 -11.14 -22.67
CA LEU A 80 -11.45 -10.97 -21.48
C LEU A 80 -10.05 -11.56 -21.68
N SER A 81 -9.96 -12.78 -22.22
CA SER A 81 -8.68 -13.44 -22.50
C SER A 81 -7.79 -12.62 -23.45
N PHE A 82 -8.36 -12.05 -24.52
CA PHE A 82 -7.63 -11.19 -25.45
C PHE A 82 -7.32 -9.80 -24.89
N SER A 83 -8.11 -9.32 -23.93
CA SER A 83 -7.95 -7.96 -23.39
C SER A 83 -6.62 -7.74 -22.66
N PHE A 84 -6.07 -8.75 -21.98
CA PHE A 84 -4.82 -8.60 -21.22
C PHE A 84 -3.58 -8.35 -22.11
N PRO A 85 -3.27 -9.18 -23.14
CA PRO A 85 -2.13 -8.90 -24.02
C PRO A 85 -2.36 -7.66 -24.88
N ALA A 86 -3.59 -7.44 -25.35
CA ALA A 86 -3.93 -6.23 -26.11
C ALA A 86 -3.70 -4.95 -25.29
N LEU A 87 -4.09 -4.97 -24.01
CA LEU A 87 -3.85 -3.89 -23.08
C LEU A 87 -2.35 -3.63 -22.90
N PHE A 88 -1.56 -4.67 -22.67
CA PHE A 88 -0.10 -4.54 -22.50
C PHE A 88 0.54 -3.79 -23.68
N PHE A 89 0.21 -4.19 -24.92
CA PHE A 89 0.71 -3.48 -26.08
C PHE A 89 0.21 -2.05 -26.11
N PHE A 90 -1.09 -1.83 -25.93
CA PHE A 90 -1.69 -0.50 -25.97
C PHE A 90 -0.99 0.46 -24.99
N ILE A 91 -0.81 0.06 -23.73
CA ILE A 91 -0.13 0.91 -22.73
C ILE A 91 1.37 1.07 -23.02
N SER A 92 2.02 0.08 -23.63
CA SER A 92 3.43 0.19 -24.04
C SER A 92 3.68 1.20 -25.17
N PHE A 93 2.62 1.65 -25.86
CA PHE A 93 2.68 2.69 -26.89
C PHE A 93 2.32 4.08 -26.36
N ILE A 94 1.73 4.19 -25.16
CA ILE A 94 1.38 5.48 -24.58
C ILE A 94 2.62 6.08 -23.90
N PRO A 95 3.15 7.23 -24.36
CA PRO A 95 4.29 7.90 -23.74
C PRO A 95 3.84 8.72 -22.53
N LEU A 96 3.21 8.05 -21.56
CA LEU A 96 2.72 8.67 -20.33
C LEU A 96 3.88 8.95 -19.37
N ASP A 97 4.06 10.21 -19.03
CA ASP A 97 5.00 10.64 -18.00
C ASP A 97 4.34 11.62 -17.05
N HIS A 98 4.17 11.21 -15.79
CA HIS A 98 3.47 11.99 -14.79
C HIS A 98 4.21 13.29 -14.42
N TYR A 99 5.54 13.33 -14.56
CA TYR A 99 6.32 14.56 -14.35
C TYR A 99 6.03 15.61 -15.43
N ARG A 100 5.70 15.19 -16.65
CA ARG A 100 5.38 16.08 -17.77
C ARG A 100 3.96 16.63 -17.73
N ILE A 101 3.06 16.05 -16.93
CA ILE A 101 1.67 16.52 -16.77
C ILE A 101 1.61 18.02 -16.39
N LEU A 102 2.61 18.50 -15.65
CA LEU A 102 2.70 19.90 -15.23
C LEU A 102 2.93 20.90 -16.38
N TRP A 103 3.49 20.42 -17.49
CA TRP A 103 3.95 21.27 -18.61
C TRP A 103 3.27 20.91 -19.93
N GLU A 104 2.77 19.68 -20.08
CA GLU A 104 2.18 19.14 -21.30
C GLU A 104 0.74 18.66 -21.06
N ASN A 105 -0.25 19.45 -21.48
CA ASN A 105 -1.67 19.07 -21.36
C ASN A 105 -2.02 17.74 -22.06
N ARG A 106 -1.24 17.35 -23.08
CA ARG A 106 -1.40 16.05 -23.78
C ARG A 106 -1.22 14.85 -22.84
N GLN A 107 -0.41 14.99 -21.80
CA GLN A 107 -0.19 13.93 -20.81
C GLN A 107 -1.46 13.62 -20.00
N ILE A 108 -2.37 14.60 -19.84
CA ILE A 108 -3.68 14.38 -19.20
C ILE A 108 -4.53 13.45 -20.08
N LEU A 109 -4.51 13.64 -21.41
CA LEU A 109 -5.19 12.75 -22.35
C LEU A 109 -4.57 11.34 -22.32
N TYR A 110 -3.24 11.24 -22.30
CA TYR A 110 -2.55 9.95 -22.16
C TYR A 110 -2.90 9.24 -20.85
N LEU A 111 -2.99 9.96 -19.75
CA LEU A 111 -3.44 9.42 -18.47
C LEU A 111 -4.88 8.90 -18.56
N GLY A 112 -5.78 9.66 -19.18
CA GLY A 112 -7.17 9.24 -19.41
C GLY A 112 -7.27 7.96 -20.25
N LEU A 113 -6.56 7.92 -21.39
CA LEU A 113 -6.51 6.73 -22.26
C LEU A 113 -5.92 5.51 -21.54
N PHE A 114 -4.86 5.72 -20.76
CA PHE A 114 -4.22 4.67 -19.99
C PHE A 114 -5.17 4.11 -18.91
N VAL A 115 -5.83 4.97 -18.13
CA VAL A 115 -6.82 4.57 -17.12
C VAL A 115 -8.00 3.81 -17.74
N LEU A 116 -8.55 4.32 -18.86
CA LEU A 116 -9.65 3.67 -19.57
C LEU A 116 -9.26 2.30 -20.12
N ALA A 117 -8.04 2.17 -20.64
CA ALA A 117 -7.52 0.90 -21.11
C ALA A 117 -7.38 -0.10 -19.94
N CYS A 118 -6.80 0.34 -18.81
CA CYS A 118 -6.69 -0.49 -17.61
C CYS A 118 -8.06 -0.93 -17.05
N ALA A 119 -9.11 -0.12 -17.21
CA ALA A 119 -10.47 -0.46 -16.79
C ALA A 119 -11.14 -1.54 -17.66
N LEU A 120 -10.66 -1.78 -18.88
CA LEU A 120 -11.34 -2.62 -19.87
C LEU A 120 -11.51 -4.10 -19.44
N PRO A 121 -10.48 -4.81 -18.92
CA PRO A 121 -10.67 -6.19 -18.45
C PRO A 121 -11.70 -6.29 -17.31
N PHE A 122 -11.67 -5.32 -16.39
CA PHE A 122 -12.65 -5.23 -15.30
C PHE A 122 -14.05 -4.93 -15.81
N PHE A 123 -14.19 -4.08 -16.82
CA PHE A 123 -15.46 -3.82 -17.48
C PHE A 123 -16.07 -5.08 -18.09
N ILE A 124 -15.28 -5.85 -18.84
CA ILE A 124 -15.72 -7.12 -19.42
C ILE A 124 -16.16 -8.09 -18.31
N TYR A 125 -15.40 -8.16 -17.22
CA TYR A 125 -15.75 -8.99 -16.08
C TYR A 125 -17.04 -8.52 -15.37
N GLY A 126 -17.23 -7.21 -15.22
CA GLY A 126 -18.46 -6.60 -14.70
C GLY A 126 -19.70 -7.01 -15.50
N VAL A 127 -19.57 -7.11 -16.82
CA VAL A 127 -20.62 -7.64 -17.70
C VAL A 127 -20.86 -9.13 -17.43
N ILE A 128 -19.81 -9.95 -17.28
CA ILE A 128 -19.90 -11.40 -17.01
C ILE A 128 -20.64 -11.67 -15.69
N ILE A 129 -20.22 -11.04 -14.60
CA ILE A 129 -20.78 -11.28 -13.27
C ILE A 129 -22.21 -10.74 -13.15
N SER A 130 -22.47 -9.54 -13.66
CA SER A 130 -23.82 -8.94 -13.62
C SER A 130 -24.82 -9.72 -14.47
N SER A 131 -24.41 -10.20 -15.65
CA SER A 131 -25.26 -11.05 -16.51
C SER A 131 -25.53 -12.41 -15.86
N SER A 132 -24.54 -12.99 -15.19
CA SER A 132 -24.70 -14.25 -14.46
C SER A 132 -25.64 -14.10 -13.26
N LEU A 133 -25.48 -13.05 -12.45
CA LEU A 133 -26.36 -12.76 -11.31
C LEU A 133 -27.80 -12.47 -11.76
N ALA A 134 -27.99 -11.78 -12.89
CA ALA A 134 -29.31 -11.53 -13.44
C ALA A 134 -29.98 -12.82 -13.94
N ALA A 135 -29.21 -13.71 -14.58
CA ALA A 135 -29.74 -14.95 -15.15
C ALA A 135 -30.04 -16.05 -14.12
N TRP A 136 -29.29 -16.11 -13.00
CA TRP A 136 -29.43 -17.14 -11.96
C TRP A 136 -29.49 -16.53 -10.56
N ARG A 137 -30.40 -15.58 -10.37
CA ARG A 137 -30.56 -14.84 -9.12
C ARG A 137 -30.80 -15.72 -7.89
N GLU A 138 -31.63 -16.76 -8.02
CA GLU A 138 -31.94 -17.66 -6.91
C GLU A 138 -30.69 -18.38 -6.38
N GLU A 139 -29.71 -18.57 -7.26
CA GLU A 139 -28.42 -19.19 -6.97
C GLU A 139 -27.30 -18.14 -6.79
N ALA A 140 -27.65 -16.89 -6.44
CA ALA A 140 -26.69 -15.80 -6.23
C ALA A 140 -25.65 -16.16 -5.15
N ASN A 141 -26.03 -16.95 -4.15
CA ASN A 141 -25.14 -17.51 -3.14
C ASN A 141 -24.00 -18.35 -3.76
N VAL A 142 -24.31 -19.17 -4.77
CA VAL A 142 -23.32 -20.02 -5.45
C VAL A 142 -22.48 -19.20 -6.42
N ILE A 143 -23.10 -18.33 -7.21
CA ILE A 143 -22.38 -17.46 -8.16
C ILE A 143 -21.36 -16.59 -7.44
N TYR A 144 -21.81 -15.91 -6.38
CA TYR A 144 -20.95 -15.03 -5.59
C TYR A 144 -19.86 -15.81 -4.83
N ALA A 145 -20.14 -17.05 -4.42
CA ALA A 145 -19.12 -17.93 -3.86
C ALA A 145 -18.01 -18.25 -4.89
N PHE A 146 -18.36 -18.63 -6.13
CA PHE A 146 -17.36 -18.92 -7.17
C PHE A 146 -16.59 -17.68 -7.61
N ASP A 147 -17.20 -16.51 -7.59
CA ASP A 147 -16.53 -15.22 -7.77
C ASP A 147 -15.45 -15.01 -6.69
N LEU A 148 -15.84 -14.99 -5.41
CA LEU A 148 -14.92 -14.76 -4.30
C LEU A 148 -13.82 -15.81 -4.17
N LEU A 149 -14.13 -17.09 -4.42
CA LEU A 149 -13.13 -18.16 -4.44
C LEU A 149 -12.15 -18.01 -5.62
N GLY A 150 -12.64 -17.61 -6.79
CA GLY A 150 -11.81 -17.34 -7.97
C GLY A 150 -10.87 -16.17 -7.72
N ALA A 151 -11.43 -15.06 -7.25
CA ALA A 151 -10.74 -13.87 -6.77
C ALA A 151 -9.59 -14.21 -5.80
N ALA A 152 -9.87 -14.97 -4.72
CA ALA A 152 -8.84 -15.37 -3.77
C ALA A 152 -7.73 -16.24 -4.41
N GLY A 153 -8.13 -17.17 -5.30
CA GLY A 153 -7.19 -17.96 -6.09
C GLY A 153 -6.31 -17.08 -7.00
N GLY A 154 -6.87 -16.00 -7.55
CA GLY A 154 -6.17 -15.04 -8.39
C GLY A 154 -5.09 -14.27 -7.64
N VAL A 155 -5.42 -13.80 -6.43
CA VAL A 155 -4.47 -13.15 -5.54
C VAL A 155 -3.31 -14.10 -5.22
N ALA A 156 -3.62 -15.30 -4.71
CA ALA A 156 -2.62 -16.31 -4.35
C ALA A 156 -1.71 -16.70 -5.54
N LEU A 157 -2.31 -16.88 -6.72
CA LEU A 157 -1.58 -17.17 -7.95
C LEU A 157 -0.64 -16.03 -8.34
N ALA A 158 -1.14 -14.79 -8.38
CA ALA A 158 -0.35 -13.63 -8.79
C ALA A 158 0.88 -13.43 -7.91
N ILE A 159 0.74 -13.51 -6.59
CA ILE A 159 1.86 -13.33 -5.64
C ILE A 159 2.89 -14.45 -5.80
N THR A 160 2.42 -15.69 -5.97
CA THR A 160 3.29 -16.85 -6.17
C THR A 160 4.10 -16.66 -7.44
N LEU A 161 3.45 -16.31 -8.54
CA LEU A 161 4.12 -16.09 -9.83
C LEU A 161 5.04 -14.86 -9.80
N LEU A 162 4.68 -13.77 -9.13
CA LEU A 162 5.53 -12.57 -9.00
C LEU A 162 6.85 -12.84 -8.27
N ASN A 163 6.94 -13.92 -7.49
CA ASN A 163 8.19 -14.31 -6.83
C ASN A 163 9.16 -15.08 -7.75
N HIS A 164 8.73 -15.44 -8.97
CA HIS A 164 9.46 -16.31 -9.88
C HIS A 164 9.49 -15.82 -11.34
N LEU A 165 8.48 -15.08 -11.78
CA LEU A 165 8.28 -14.66 -13.16
C LEU A 165 8.19 -13.14 -13.26
N ARG A 166 8.57 -12.62 -14.43
CA ARG A 166 8.29 -11.23 -14.78
C ARG A 166 6.81 -11.02 -15.03
N VAL A 167 6.35 -9.80 -14.81
CA VAL A 167 4.96 -9.35 -14.94
C VAL A 167 4.36 -9.75 -16.30
N GLU A 168 5.12 -9.63 -17.38
CA GLU A 168 4.69 -9.95 -18.75
C GLU A 168 4.30 -11.42 -18.90
N TYR A 169 5.04 -12.34 -18.29
CA TYR A 169 4.73 -13.76 -18.34
C TYR A 169 3.47 -14.10 -17.54
N ILE A 170 3.22 -13.37 -16.45
CA ILE A 170 2.02 -13.57 -15.65
C ILE A 170 0.78 -13.12 -16.43
N LEU A 171 0.87 -12.02 -17.19
CA LEU A 171 -0.20 -11.59 -18.12
C LEU A 171 -0.53 -12.68 -19.14
N VAL A 172 0.47 -13.38 -19.67
CA VAL A 172 0.25 -14.52 -20.56
C VAL A 172 -0.52 -15.63 -19.83
N VAL A 173 -0.07 -16.04 -18.64
CA VAL A 173 -0.71 -17.10 -17.85
C VAL A 173 -2.19 -16.80 -17.58
N ILE A 174 -2.52 -15.60 -17.09
CA ILE A 174 -3.91 -15.24 -16.77
C ILE A 174 -4.79 -15.14 -18.02
N SER A 175 -4.20 -14.80 -19.18
CA SER A 175 -4.91 -14.79 -20.47
C SER A 175 -5.35 -16.19 -20.86
N PHE A 176 -4.46 -17.17 -20.72
CA PHE A 176 -4.79 -18.57 -20.96
C PHE A 176 -5.81 -19.12 -19.95
N ILE A 177 -5.75 -18.72 -18.67
CA ILE A 177 -6.74 -19.13 -17.67
C ILE A 177 -8.14 -18.58 -18.01
N ALA A 178 -8.24 -17.29 -18.38
CA ALA A 178 -9.49 -16.70 -18.85
C ALA A 178 -10.00 -17.38 -20.13
N GLY A 179 -9.10 -17.75 -21.04
CA GLY A 179 -9.41 -18.46 -22.27
C GLY A 179 -9.89 -19.89 -22.04
N ALA A 180 -9.30 -20.61 -21.08
CA ALA A 180 -9.69 -21.97 -20.70
C ALA A 180 -11.16 -22.03 -20.26
N ALA A 181 -11.62 -21.00 -19.56
CA ALA A 181 -13.02 -20.80 -19.17
C ALA A 181 -13.99 -20.82 -20.36
N ALA A 182 -13.56 -20.28 -21.50
CA ALA A 182 -14.37 -20.20 -22.72
C ALA A 182 -14.44 -21.53 -23.48
N LEU A 183 -13.47 -22.43 -23.33
CA LEU A 183 -13.39 -23.70 -24.09
C LEU A 183 -14.58 -24.62 -23.84
N TRP A 184 -15.13 -24.61 -22.63
CA TRP A 184 -16.32 -25.40 -22.29
C TRP A 184 -17.59 -24.89 -22.97
N GLY A 185 -17.61 -23.63 -23.43
CA GLY A 185 -18.72 -23.05 -24.19
C GLY A 185 -18.56 -23.13 -25.71
N LEU A 186 -17.31 -23.21 -26.19
CA LEU A 186 -17.02 -23.34 -27.63
C LEU A 186 -17.34 -24.74 -28.16
N LYS A 187 -18.20 -24.81 -29.18
CA LYS A 187 -18.51 -26.02 -29.94
C LYS A 187 -17.59 -26.11 -31.17
N GLY A 188 -16.92 -27.25 -31.35
CA GLY A 188 -16.03 -27.51 -32.49
C GLY A 188 -14.53 -27.36 -32.17
N THR A 189 -13.73 -28.32 -32.62
CA THR A 189 -12.27 -28.35 -32.42
C THR A 189 -11.55 -27.25 -33.17
N ALA A 190 -11.97 -26.94 -34.40
CA ALA A 190 -11.38 -25.88 -35.24
C ALA A 190 -11.47 -24.49 -34.60
N LEU A 191 -12.58 -24.16 -33.95
CA LEU A 191 -12.74 -22.86 -33.31
C LEU A 191 -11.88 -22.73 -32.04
N ARG A 192 -11.69 -23.85 -31.32
CA ARG A 192 -10.81 -23.93 -30.15
C ARG A 192 -9.34 -23.80 -30.57
N THR A 193 -8.92 -24.49 -31.64
CA THR A 193 -7.55 -24.39 -32.16
C THR A 193 -7.27 -23.00 -32.71
N ALA A 194 -8.19 -22.42 -33.48
CA ALA A 194 -8.06 -21.05 -33.97
C ALA A 194 -7.92 -20.03 -32.82
N PHE A 195 -8.75 -20.15 -31.77
CA PHE A 195 -8.64 -19.31 -30.58
C PHE A 195 -7.24 -19.39 -29.94
N PHE A 196 -6.75 -20.60 -29.68
CA PHE A 196 -5.44 -20.78 -29.06
C PHE A 196 -4.29 -20.29 -29.94
N LEU A 197 -4.36 -20.50 -31.26
CA LEU A 197 -3.35 -19.99 -32.19
C LEU A 197 -3.32 -18.46 -32.20
N VAL A 198 -4.48 -17.79 -32.23
CA VAL A 198 -4.56 -16.33 -32.17
C VAL A 198 -4.06 -15.81 -30.83
N LEU A 199 -4.44 -16.45 -29.71
CA LEU A 199 -3.98 -16.04 -28.38
C LEU A 199 -2.47 -16.24 -28.23
N ALA A 200 -1.94 -17.36 -28.71
CA ALA A 200 -0.51 -17.63 -28.70
C ALA A 200 0.26 -16.64 -29.57
N ALA A 201 -0.26 -16.31 -30.76
CA ALA A 201 0.34 -15.29 -31.63
C ALA A 201 0.37 -13.90 -30.97
N LEU A 202 -0.68 -13.52 -30.23
CA LEU A 202 -0.71 -12.26 -29.47
C LEU A 202 0.23 -12.28 -28.26
N CYS A 203 0.41 -13.44 -27.61
CA CYS A 203 1.31 -13.57 -26.46
C CYS A 203 2.78 -13.77 -26.86
N ALA A 204 3.07 -14.24 -28.06
CA ALA A 204 4.43 -14.57 -28.51
C ALA A 204 5.42 -13.38 -28.38
N PRO A 205 5.06 -12.12 -28.73
CA PRO A 205 5.97 -10.99 -28.55
C PRO A 205 6.23 -10.64 -27.07
N LEU A 206 5.28 -10.89 -26.16
CA LEU A 206 5.48 -10.72 -24.72
C LEU A 206 6.48 -11.76 -24.21
N ILE A 207 6.32 -13.02 -24.64
CA ILE A 207 7.22 -14.11 -24.26
C ILE A 207 8.64 -13.87 -24.78
N ALA A 208 8.75 -13.46 -26.05
CA ALA A 208 10.02 -13.15 -26.70
C ALA A 208 10.67 -11.85 -26.19
N GLY A 209 9.99 -11.08 -25.35
CA GLY A 209 10.53 -9.83 -24.79
C GLY A 209 10.79 -8.76 -25.85
N ILE A 210 10.05 -8.79 -26.98
CA ILE A 210 10.23 -7.84 -28.09
C ILE A 210 9.98 -6.41 -27.62
N ARG A 211 9.10 -6.23 -26.61
CA ARG A 211 8.81 -4.94 -26.01
C ARG A 211 8.62 -5.07 -24.50
N THR A 212 9.19 -4.13 -23.77
CA THR A 212 9.03 -3.99 -22.32
C THR A 212 8.28 -2.70 -22.00
N LEU A 213 7.69 -2.62 -20.80
CA LEU A 213 7.08 -1.39 -20.34
C LEU A 213 8.19 -0.37 -20.01
N PRO A 214 8.14 0.86 -20.58
CA PRO A 214 9.17 1.86 -20.32
C PRO A 214 9.08 2.33 -18.86
N MET A 215 10.23 2.34 -18.18
CA MET A 215 10.37 3.00 -16.89
C MET A 215 10.47 4.52 -17.12
N SER A 216 9.85 5.32 -16.25
CA SER A 216 9.93 6.79 -16.37
C SER A 216 11.39 7.25 -16.37
N PRO A 217 11.79 8.15 -17.30
CA PRO A 217 13.16 8.65 -17.38
C PRO A 217 13.55 9.51 -16.16
N TYR A 218 12.59 9.93 -15.34
CA TYR A 218 12.82 10.73 -14.13
C TYR A 218 13.11 9.90 -12.87
N LYS A 219 12.96 8.57 -12.93
CA LYS A 219 13.32 7.69 -11.82
C LYS A 219 14.83 7.72 -11.54
N GLY A 220 15.21 7.58 -10.27
CA GLY A 220 16.61 7.63 -9.83
C GLY A 220 17.54 6.70 -10.62
N LEU A 221 17.12 5.46 -10.89
CA LEU A 221 17.89 4.49 -11.68
C LEU A 221 18.11 4.99 -13.12
N MET A 222 17.07 5.48 -13.78
CA MET A 222 17.18 5.95 -15.16
C MET A 222 18.05 7.21 -15.25
N GLN A 223 18.04 8.07 -14.24
CA GLN A 223 18.96 9.20 -14.16
C GLN A 223 20.40 8.75 -13.92
N ALA A 224 20.62 7.77 -13.02
CA ALA A 224 21.93 7.22 -12.77
C ALA A 224 22.52 6.48 -13.99
N LEU A 225 21.67 5.92 -14.85
CA LEU A 225 22.07 5.22 -16.08
C LEU A 225 22.31 6.17 -17.28
N LYS A 226 22.16 7.49 -17.13
CA LYS A 226 22.49 8.46 -18.20
C LYS A 226 23.97 8.80 -18.27
N GLU A 227 24.71 8.55 -17.18
CA GLU A 227 26.14 8.82 -17.16
C GLU A 227 26.88 7.84 -18.07
N ASP A 228 27.96 8.32 -18.70
CA ASP A 228 28.82 7.48 -19.51
C ASP A 228 29.39 6.31 -18.69
N ASP A 229 29.54 5.15 -19.34
CA ASP A 229 30.00 3.89 -18.74
C ASP A 229 29.13 3.32 -17.60
N SER A 230 27.95 3.90 -17.35
CA SER A 230 26.99 3.33 -16.44
C SER A 230 26.27 2.13 -17.08
N LYS A 231 26.06 1.07 -16.29
CA LYS A 231 25.38 -0.14 -16.76
C LYS A 231 24.60 -0.81 -15.64
N ARG A 232 23.48 -1.41 -16.00
CA ARG A 232 22.73 -2.29 -15.10
C ARG A 232 23.38 -3.67 -15.10
N VAL A 233 23.75 -4.15 -13.91
CA VAL A 233 24.48 -5.41 -13.68
C VAL A 233 23.52 -6.57 -13.52
N ALA A 234 22.48 -6.41 -12.69
CA ALA A 234 21.53 -7.48 -12.39
C ALA A 234 20.16 -6.91 -12.03
N THR A 235 19.11 -7.71 -12.28
CA THR A 235 17.74 -7.41 -11.85
C THR A 235 17.14 -8.62 -11.17
N PHE A 236 16.59 -8.42 -9.97
CA PHE A 236 15.87 -9.44 -9.20
C PHE A 236 14.40 -9.04 -9.07
N TYR A 237 13.52 -10.04 -9.15
CA TYR A 237 12.07 -9.84 -9.08
C TYR A 237 11.50 -10.53 -7.84
N SER A 238 10.59 -9.83 -7.17
CA SER A 238 9.67 -10.47 -6.24
C SER A 238 8.31 -9.79 -6.23
N SER A 239 7.38 -10.37 -5.47
CA SER A 239 6.11 -9.71 -5.12
C SER A 239 6.27 -8.39 -4.36
N HIS A 240 7.42 -8.15 -3.71
CA HIS A 240 7.66 -6.96 -2.89
C HIS A 240 8.20 -5.79 -3.72
N SER A 241 9.22 -6.05 -4.54
CA SER A 241 9.95 -5.04 -5.30
C SER A 241 10.68 -5.66 -6.50
N GLN A 242 11.05 -4.80 -7.44
CA GLN A 242 12.07 -5.06 -8.43
C GLN A 242 13.37 -4.42 -7.93
N LEU A 243 14.41 -5.22 -7.73
CA LEU A 243 15.73 -4.75 -7.30
C LEU A 243 16.66 -4.73 -8.51
N ASP A 244 17.21 -3.56 -8.82
CA ASP A 244 18.21 -3.37 -9.87
C ASP A 244 19.56 -3.01 -9.23
N ILE A 245 20.58 -3.78 -9.58
CA ILE A 245 21.98 -3.48 -9.24
C ILE A 245 22.62 -2.84 -10.46
N PHE A 246 23.31 -1.72 -10.27
CA PHE A 246 23.93 -0.98 -11.34
C PHE A 246 25.31 -0.46 -10.96
N GLU A 247 26.16 -0.28 -11.96
CA GLU A 247 27.44 0.40 -11.84
C GLU A 247 27.29 1.81 -12.38
N ASN A 248 27.75 2.80 -11.63
CA ASN A 248 27.91 4.17 -12.08
C ASN A 248 29.27 4.69 -11.58
N PRO A 249 30.26 4.94 -12.48
CA PRO A 249 31.61 5.33 -12.08
C PRO A 249 31.71 6.65 -11.31
N ARG A 250 30.73 7.55 -11.48
CA ARG A 250 30.69 8.87 -10.83
C ARG A 250 29.89 8.90 -9.54
N MET A 251 29.08 7.87 -9.30
CA MET A 251 28.24 7.79 -8.12
C MET A 251 29.09 7.63 -6.86
N ARG A 252 28.89 8.52 -5.90
CA ARG A 252 29.50 8.48 -4.56
C ARG A 252 28.40 8.62 -3.52
N PHE A 253 28.50 7.85 -2.45
CA PHE A 253 27.51 7.88 -1.37
C PHE A 253 28.21 8.01 -0.02
N ALA A 254 27.93 9.09 0.68
CA ALA A 254 28.35 9.32 2.06
C ALA A 254 27.44 10.40 2.66
N PRO A 255 26.17 10.05 2.96
CA PRO A 255 25.19 11.02 3.40
C PRO A 255 25.64 11.67 4.70
N GLY A 256 25.66 12.99 4.75
CA GLY A 256 26.11 13.70 5.94
C GLY A 256 27.59 13.98 6.04
N LEU A 257 28.42 13.50 5.11
CA LEU A 257 29.87 13.58 5.24
C LEU A 257 30.34 15.00 5.57
N SER A 258 31.22 15.10 6.58
CA SER A 258 31.85 16.36 6.99
C SER A 258 32.54 17.03 5.80
N LEU A 259 32.33 18.34 5.65
CA LEU A 259 33.03 19.16 4.66
C LEU A 259 34.54 19.27 4.92
N THR A 260 35.00 18.86 6.10
CA THR A 260 36.43 18.77 6.44
C THR A 260 37.12 17.55 5.83
N TYR A 261 36.36 16.59 5.27
CA TYR A 261 36.92 15.40 4.66
C TYR A 261 37.25 15.66 3.18
N THR A 262 38.51 15.51 2.81
CA THR A 262 39.03 15.87 1.47
C THR A 262 39.58 14.69 0.69
N GLU A 263 39.53 13.48 1.27
CA GLU A 263 39.95 12.25 0.61
C GLU A 263 38.84 11.68 -0.29
N PRO A 264 39.17 10.84 -1.29
CA PRO A 264 38.16 10.28 -2.19
C PRO A 264 37.23 9.29 -1.48
N ILE A 265 35.93 9.38 -1.79
CA ILE A 265 34.95 8.37 -1.41
C ILE A 265 35.06 7.20 -2.41
N PRO A 266 35.07 5.94 -1.95
CA PRO A 266 35.10 4.78 -2.84
C PRO A 266 33.85 4.71 -3.73
N SER A 267 34.01 4.17 -4.93
CA SER A 267 32.89 3.73 -5.76
C SER A 267 32.28 2.43 -5.23
N GLY A 268 31.03 2.18 -5.57
CA GLY A 268 30.36 0.92 -5.25
C GLY A 268 29.25 0.60 -6.24
N GLU A 269 28.64 -0.56 -6.06
CA GLU A 269 27.45 -0.98 -6.81
C GLU A 269 26.24 -0.20 -6.27
N GLY A 270 25.55 0.55 -7.14
CA GLY A 270 24.30 1.20 -6.82
C GLY A 270 23.17 0.18 -6.68
N ILE A 271 22.30 0.40 -5.70
CA ILE A 271 21.12 -0.41 -5.44
C ILE A 271 19.89 0.44 -5.71
N ALA A 272 19.03 0.00 -6.62
CA ALA A 272 17.74 0.62 -6.89
C ALA A 272 16.58 -0.35 -6.61
N MET A 273 15.52 0.15 -5.97
CA MET A 273 14.28 -0.58 -5.73
C MET A 273 13.12 0.11 -6.45
N ASP A 274 12.40 -0.64 -7.28
CA ASP A 274 11.34 -0.14 -8.17
C ASP A 274 11.79 1.10 -8.97
N GLY A 275 13.06 1.12 -9.40
CA GLY A 275 13.66 2.21 -10.16
C GLY A 275 14.14 3.42 -9.33
N GLU A 276 13.94 3.44 -8.02
CA GLU A 276 14.50 4.49 -7.14
C GLU A 276 15.80 4.04 -6.48
N VAL A 277 16.80 4.91 -6.44
CA VAL A 277 18.11 4.59 -5.83
C VAL A 277 18.00 4.64 -4.32
N VAL A 278 18.29 3.52 -3.65
CA VAL A 278 18.11 3.36 -2.20
C VAL A 278 19.42 3.26 -1.42
N GLY A 279 20.54 3.01 -2.10
CA GLY A 279 21.85 2.95 -1.45
C GLY A 279 22.95 2.48 -2.39
N VAL A 280 24.13 2.27 -1.81
CA VAL A 280 25.33 1.75 -2.49
C VAL A 280 25.93 0.63 -1.65
N ALA A 281 26.31 -0.46 -2.30
CA ALA A 281 27.14 -1.51 -1.73
C ALA A 281 28.62 -1.25 -2.10
N ILE A 282 29.47 -1.12 -1.08
CA ILE A 282 30.92 -0.95 -1.23
C ILE A 282 31.66 -2.23 -0.82
N ASP A 283 32.90 -2.40 -1.28
CA ASP A 283 33.68 -3.61 -1.00
C ASP A 283 34.04 -3.71 0.48
N GLU A 284 33.57 -4.75 1.16
CA GLU A 284 33.87 -4.98 2.58
C GLU A 284 35.34 -5.31 2.85
N LYS A 285 36.10 -5.76 1.85
CA LYS A 285 37.53 -6.09 2.01
C LYS A 285 38.40 -4.86 2.23
N GLN A 286 37.96 -3.71 1.74
CA GLN A 286 38.66 -2.44 1.88
C GLN A 286 38.21 -1.66 3.12
N LEU A 287 37.46 -2.28 4.05
CA LEU A 287 36.87 -1.62 5.22
C LEU A 287 37.86 -0.74 5.99
N ALA A 288 39.09 -1.23 6.21
CA ALA A 288 40.11 -0.49 6.95
C ALA A 288 40.54 0.82 6.26
N SER A 289 40.41 0.91 4.93
CA SER A 289 40.77 2.10 4.15
C SER A 289 39.68 3.19 4.15
N TYR A 290 38.46 2.87 4.59
CA TYR A 290 37.29 3.76 4.52
C TYR A 290 37.27 4.80 5.63
N ARG A 291 38.28 5.69 5.65
CA ARG A 291 38.45 6.74 6.67
C ARG A 291 37.26 7.69 6.77
N PHE A 292 36.49 7.87 5.69
CA PHE A 292 35.28 8.70 5.69
C PHE A 292 34.25 8.26 6.75
N PHE A 293 34.23 6.98 7.16
CA PHE A 293 33.36 6.51 8.23
C PHE A 293 33.53 7.27 9.55
N ALA A 294 34.73 7.78 9.84
CA ALA A 294 35.03 8.58 11.04
C ALA A 294 34.60 10.05 10.93
N PHE A 295 34.25 10.49 9.72
CA PHE A 295 33.83 11.86 9.38
C PHE A 295 32.33 11.96 9.06
N MET A 296 31.61 10.84 9.01
CA MET A 296 30.15 10.83 8.90
C MET A 296 29.49 11.21 10.23
N PRO A 297 28.29 11.80 10.22
CA PRO A 297 27.56 12.16 11.44
C PRO A 297 27.17 10.91 12.25
N SER A 298 26.93 9.78 11.59
CA SER A 298 26.68 8.47 12.20
C SER A 298 27.89 7.88 12.93
N ALA A 299 29.08 8.48 12.83
CA ALA A 299 30.27 8.06 13.59
C ALA A 299 30.15 8.34 15.10
N LEU A 300 29.37 9.36 15.48
CA LEU A 300 29.33 9.86 16.85
C LEU A 300 29.01 8.78 17.91
N PRO A 301 27.98 7.93 17.75
CA PRO A 301 27.64 6.93 18.76
C PRO A 301 28.77 5.93 19.01
N TYR A 302 29.50 5.53 17.96
CA TYR A 302 30.61 4.58 18.05
C TYR A 302 31.82 5.19 18.77
N LEU A 303 32.14 6.45 18.49
CA LEU A 303 33.23 7.17 19.15
C LEU A 303 32.91 7.51 20.61
N LEU A 304 31.63 7.65 20.96
CA LEU A 304 31.20 7.96 22.31
C LEU A 304 31.37 6.76 23.26
N ARG A 305 30.95 5.56 22.83
CA ARG A 305 30.82 4.39 23.73
C ARG A 305 31.41 3.06 23.26
N LYS A 306 31.93 2.93 22.03
CA LYS A 306 32.44 1.66 21.47
C LYS A 306 31.47 0.48 21.72
N PRO A 307 30.25 0.51 21.16
CA PRO A 307 29.22 -0.50 21.42
C PRO A 307 29.68 -1.89 20.94
N GLU A 308 29.35 -2.93 21.71
CA GLU A 308 29.65 -4.33 21.34
C GLU A 308 28.48 -4.99 20.59
N ASN A 309 27.25 -4.64 20.96
CA ASN A 309 26.01 -5.19 20.41
C ASN A 309 25.22 -4.10 19.69
N VAL A 310 25.27 -4.11 18.37
CA VAL A 310 24.60 -3.12 17.50
C VAL A 310 23.49 -3.79 16.71
N VAL A 311 22.32 -3.16 16.66
CA VAL A 311 21.21 -3.56 15.79
C VAL A 311 21.05 -2.52 14.69
N ILE A 312 21.12 -2.96 13.42
CA ILE A 312 20.91 -2.11 12.24
C ILE A 312 19.53 -2.41 11.67
N ILE A 313 18.66 -1.40 11.60
CA ILE A 313 17.30 -1.50 11.07
C ILE A 313 17.27 -1.12 9.58
N GLY A 314 17.15 -2.13 8.72
CA GLY A 314 17.20 -2.00 7.26
C GLY A 314 18.62 -2.07 6.71
N CYS A 315 18.82 -2.77 5.58
CA CYS A 315 20.14 -2.98 4.95
C CYS A 315 20.23 -2.37 3.55
N ARG A 316 19.45 -1.32 3.29
CA ARG A 316 19.36 -0.66 1.98
C ARG A 316 20.66 0.01 1.54
N SER A 317 21.45 0.46 2.51
CA SER A 317 22.78 1.05 2.30
C SER A 317 23.84 0.12 2.88
N GLY A 318 24.91 -0.14 2.12
CA GLY A 318 26.05 -0.89 2.63
C GLY A 318 26.84 -0.13 3.69
N LEU A 319 26.73 1.19 3.74
CA LEU A 319 27.43 2.02 4.72
C LEU A 319 26.99 1.72 6.15
N ASP A 320 25.68 1.63 6.37
CA ASP A 320 25.09 1.42 7.70
C ASP A 320 25.44 0.03 8.26
N VAL A 321 25.65 -0.93 7.35
CA VAL A 321 26.06 -2.30 7.66
C VAL A 321 27.55 -2.37 8.01
N LEU A 322 28.40 -1.65 7.29
CA LEU A 322 29.85 -1.74 7.42
C LEU A 322 30.42 -0.83 8.52
N GLN A 323 29.81 0.32 8.78
CA GLN A 323 30.31 1.30 9.74
C GLN A 323 30.50 0.74 11.17
N PRO A 324 29.60 -0.07 11.75
CA PRO A 324 29.83 -0.66 13.08
C PRO A 324 31.11 -1.51 13.12
N TYR A 325 31.38 -2.27 12.05
CA TYR A 325 32.57 -3.11 11.95
C TYR A 325 33.85 -2.28 11.78
N TYR A 326 33.78 -1.14 11.07
CA TYR A 326 34.89 -0.20 10.99
C TYR A 326 35.33 0.30 12.38
N PHE A 327 34.38 0.51 13.29
CA PHE A 327 34.66 0.90 14.68
C PHE A 327 34.94 -0.27 15.63
N GLY A 328 35.09 -1.49 15.11
CA GLY A 328 35.47 -2.68 15.89
C GLY A 328 34.32 -3.37 16.63
N THR A 329 33.06 -3.11 16.25
CA THR A 329 31.91 -3.83 16.84
C THR A 329 31.95 -5.31 16.44
N SER A 330 31.85 -6.21 17.43
CA SER A 330 31.88 -7.66 17.20
C SER A 330 30.51 -8.22 16.81
N ASN A 331 29.44 -7.83 17.52
CA ASN A 331 28.09 -8.36 17.32
C ASN A 331 27.17 -7.32 16.65
N VAL A 332 26.94 -7.48 15.35
CA VAL A 332 26.06 -6.60 14.57
C VAL A 332 24.93 -7.42 13.98
N MET A 333 23.73 -7.24 14.53
CA MET A 333 22.51 -7.88 14.07
C MET A 333 21.80 -6.95 13.07
N LYS A 334 21.29 -7.52 11.99
CA LYS A 334 20.71 -6.78 10.87
C LYS A 334 19.35 -7.33 10.51
N THR A 335 18.47 -6.43 10.11
CA THR A 335 17.10 -6.73 9.65
C THR A 335 16.94 -6.19 8.25
N GLU A 336 16.27 -6.97 7.40
CA GLU A 336 15.74 -6.51 6.13
C GLU A 336 14.31 -7.04 5.96
N LYS A 337 13.39 -6.16 5.56
CA LYS A 337 11.97 -6.50 5.35
C LYS A 337 11.61 -6.67 3.88
N ASP A 338 12.42 -6.14 2.97
CA ASP A 338 12.26 -6.38 1.54
C ASP A 338 12.83 -7.76 1.16
N ARG A 339 11.95 -8.64 0.68
CA ARG A 339 12.31 -10.01 0.31
C ARG A 339 13.33 -10.07 -0.83
N THR A 340 13.29 -9.11 -1.75
CA THR A 340 14.19 -9.07 -2.90
C THR A 340 15.60 -8.75 -2.44
N LEU A 341 15.76 -7.70 -1.63
CA LEU A 341 17.05 -7.30 -1.07
C LEU A 341 17.62 -8.37 -0.13
N PHE A 342 16.79 -8.97 0.72
CA PHE A 342 17.21 -10.08 1.58
C PHE A 342 17.76 -11.27 0.78
N ARG A 343 17.03 -11.72 -0.26
CA ARG A 343 17.49 -12.80 -1.15
C ARG A 343 18.77 -12.42 -1.89
N PHE A 344 18.85 -11.19 -2.40
CA PHE A 344 20.06 -10.69 -3.06
C PHE A 344 21.28 -10.80 -2.14
N ILE A 345 21.18 -10.32 -0.89
CA ILE A 345 22.29 -10.39 0.06
C ILE A 345 22.65 -11.86 0.36
N GLN A 346 21.66 -12.74 0.51
CA GLN A 346 21.88 -14.17 0.73
C GLN A 346 22.56 -14.87 -0.45
N THR A 347 22.24 -14.50 -1.68
CA THR A 347 22.81 -15.13 -2.89
C THR A 347 24.18 -14.55 -3.25
N ARG A 348 24.37 -13.24 -3.09
CA ARG A 348 25.57 -12.51 -3.53
C ARG A 348 26.76 -12.66 -2.58
N TYR A 349 26.51 -12.74 -1.28
CA TYR A 349 27.54 -12.70 -0.24
C TYR A 349 27.68 -14.05 0.46
N SER A 350 28.92 -14.41 0.81
CA SER A 350 29.21 -15.62 1.60
C SER A 350 28.61 -15.53 3.01
N PRO A 351 28.32 -16.65 3.70
CA PRO A 351 27.80 -16.62 5.07
C PRO A 351 28.65 -15.81 6.05
N ASP A 352 29.97 -15.75 5.85
CA ASP A 352 30.92 -15.03 6.69
C ASP A 352 31.04 -13.53 6.35
N SER A 353 30.50 -13.10 5.21
CA SER A 353 30.49 -11.71 4.78
C SER A 353 29.83 -10.82 5.83
N LEU A 354 30.38 -9.61 6.01
CA LEU A 354 29.85 -8.57 6.88
C LEU A 354 28.45 -8.14 6.45
N TYR A 355 28.10 -8.26 5.17
CA TYR A 355 26.75 -8.01 4.68
C TYR A 355 25.73 -9.06 5.14
N ARG A 356 26.11 -10.34 5.11
CA ARG A 356 25.17 -11.46 5.29
C ARG A 356 25.13 -12.02 6.72
N ARG A 357 26.26 -12.05 7.43
CA ARG A 357 26.32 -12.63 8.78
C ARG A 357 25.32 -11.93 9.70
N SER A 358 24.61 -12.67 10.54
CA SER A 358 23.60 -12.11 11.46
C SER A 358 22.49 -11.26 10.81
N LEU A 359 22.19 -11.48 9.53
CA LEU A 359 21.02 -10.92 8.83
C LEU A 359 19.77 -11.75 9.14
N ARG A 360 18.63 -11.07 9.33
CA ARG A 360 17.31 -11.65 9.56
C ARG A 360 16.26 -11.01 8.65
N TYR A 361 15.34 -11.83 8.16
CA TYR A 361 14.20 -11.38 7.35
C TYR A 361 13.01 -11.08 8.27
N THR A 362 12.95 -9.85 8.79
CA THR A 362 11.94 -9.37 9.75
C THR A 362 12.07 -7.85 9.87
N SER A 363 11.13 -7.16 10.54
CA SER A 363 11.28 -5.73 10.88
C SER A 363 12.26 -5.51 12.03
N GLY A 364 12.69 -4.26 12.20
CA GLY A 364 13.54 -3.89 13.33
C GLY A 364 12.83 -4.08 14.66
N ARG A 365 11.51 -3.85 14.72
CA ARG A 365 10.72 -3.99 15.94
C ARG A 365 10.64 -5.44 16.40
N SER A 366 10.34 -6.36 15.49
CA SER A 366 10.29 -7.79 15.76
C SER A 366 11.66 -8.31 16.19
N LEU A 367 12.72 -7.94 15.48
CA LEU A 367 14.09 -8.36 15.81
C LEU A 367 14.48 -7.97 17.24
N VAL A 368 14.29 -6.70 17.65
CA VAL A 368 14.73 -6.25 18.99
C VAL A 368 13.92 -6.86 20.14
N GLN A 369 12.78 -7.49 19.85
CA GLN A 369 11.99 -8.24 20.83
C GLN A 369 12.44 -9.70 20.95
N GLU A 370 13.01 -10.27 19.88
CA GLU A 370 13.49 -11.65 19.84
C GLU A 370 14.93 -11.80 20.34
N ILE A 371 15.74 -10.73 20.35
CA ILE A 371 17.14 -10.82 20.75
C ILE A 371 17.29 -11.16 22.24
N PRO A 372 18.15 -12.14 22.60
CA PRO A 372 18.32 -12.57 23.98
C PRO A 372 19.04 -11.53 24.85
N GLN A 373 19.90 -10.72 24.22
CA GLN A 373 20.64 -9.66 24.90
C GLN A 373 20.18 -8.29 24.41
N LYS A 374 20.01 -7.36 25.34
CA LYS A 374 19.69 -5.96 25.04
C LYS A 374 20.81 -5.30 24.24
N ALA A 375 20.45 -4.46 23.29
CA ALA A 375 21.41 -3.78 22.41
C ALA A 375 22.12 -2.62 23.13
N ASP A 376 23.39 -2.41 22.79
CA ASP A 376 24.15 -1.22 23.17
C ASP A 376 23.77 -0.03 22.27
N MET A 377 23.48 -0.32 21.00
CA MET A 377 23.05 0.67 20.03
C MET A 377 22.02 0.09 19.07
N ILE A 378 20.97 0.86 18.77
CA ILE A 378 20.03 0.60 17.69
C ILE A 378 20.18 1.73 16.68
N PHE A 379 20.44 1.40 15.41
CA PHE A 379 20.59 2.36 14.33
C PHE A 379 19.45 2.21 13.32
N LEU A 380 18.72 3.30 13.10
CA LEU A 380 17.68 3.43 12.07
C LEU A 380 18.05 4.56 11.11
N SER A 381 18.45 4.20 9.88
CA SER A 381 18.78 5.18 8.84
C SER A 381 17.65 5.33 7.83
N ARG A 382 17.30 6.58 7.52
CA ARG A 382 16.50 6.99 6.36
C ARG A 382 17.24 8.07 5.56
N ALA A 383 18.57 8.10 5.66
CA ALA A 383 19.41 8.89 4.77
C ALA A 383 19.61 8.11 3.46
N GLY A 384 19.07 8.64 2.36
CA GLY A 384 19.17 8.06 1.01
C GLY A 384 19.54 9.13 -0.02
N PHE A 385 19.76 8.72 -1.28
CA PHE A 385 20.16 9.62 -2.38
C PHE A 385 19.14 10.70 -2.71
N PHE A 386 17.87 10.37 -2.55
CA PHE A 386 16.79 11.33 -2.68
C PHE A 386 15.74 11.00 -1.62
N PRO A 387 15.20 11.99 -0.91
CA PRO A 387 13.85 11.85 -0.40
C PRO A 387 12.98 11.90 -1.65
N ALA A 388 12.83 10.78 -2.34
CA ALA A 388 11.76 10.70 -3.30
C ALA A 388 10.51 11.06 -2.48
N GLY A 389 9.76 12.08 -2.89
CA GLY A 389 8.38 12.31 -2.42
C GLY A 389 7.45 11.14 -2.76
N ALA A 390 8.01 9.96 -2.96
CA ALA A 390 7.47 8.62 -3.09
C ALA A 390 6.96 8.06 -1.75
N PHE A 391 6.69 8.89 -0.74
CA PHE A 391 6.15 8.49 0.56
C PHE A 391 4.83 9.21 0.88
N GLY A 392 3.78 8.90 0.13
CA GLY A 392 2.39 9.31 0.35
C GLY A 392 1.71 8.57 1.53
N LEU A 393 0.53 7.98 1.29
CA LEU A 393 -0.25 7.17 2.25
C LEU A 393 0.40 5.80 2.49
N GLN A 394 1.69 5.75 2.80
CA GLN A 394 2.38 4.52 3.16
C GLN A 394 2.56 4.45 4.68
N GLU A 395 2.30 3.28 5.23
CA GLU A 395 2.46 3.00 6.65
C GLU A 395 3.94 2.78 6.97
N ASP A 396 4.41 3.40 8.06
CA ASP A 396 5.76 3.21 8.58
C ASP A 396 5.69 2.88 10.07
N TYR A 397 5.45 1.60 10.35
CA TYR A 397 5.39 1.06 11.70
C TYR A 397 6.74 1.06 12.43
N ASP A 398 7.86 1.29 11.75
CA ASP A 398 9.17 1.45 12.39
C ASP A 398 9.35 2.86 12.99
N MET A 399 8.48 3.82 12.64
CA MET A 399 8.58 5.22 13.06
C MET A 399 7.48 5.63 14.05
N THR A 400 6.63 4.71 14.52
CA THR A 400 5.56 5.01 15.48
C THR A 400 6.08 5.22 16.90
N VAL A 401 5.29 5.90 17.74
CA VAL A 401 5.58 6.06 19.17
C VAL A 401 5.78 4.70 19.84
N GLU A 402 4.96 3.70 19.49
CA GLU A 402 5.06 2.34 20.02
C GLU A 402 6.36 1.64 19.60
N ALA A 403 6.80 1.81 18.35
CA ALA A 403 8.08 1.27 17.89
C ALA A 403 9.26 1.90 18.63
N LEU A 404 9.27 3.23 18.80
CA LEU A 404 10.31 3.92 19.57
C LEU A 404 10.34 3.46 21.04
N LYS A 405 9.18 3.22 21.66
CA LYS A 405 9.10 2.64 23.01
C LYS A 405 9.74 1.25 23.07
N VAL A 406 9.46 0.40 22.07
CA VAL A 406 10.07 -0.92 21.97
C VAL A 406 11.60 -0.80 21.83
N TYR A 407 12.11 0.01 20.91
CA TYR A 407 13.55 0.23 20.74
C TYR A 407 14.22 0.69 22.03
N LEU A 408 13.67 1.72 22.70
CA LEU A 408 14.21 2.23 23.96
C LEU A 408 14.17 1.19 25.09
N SER A 409 13.12 0.37 25.15
CA SER A 409 12.99 -0.69 26.15
C SER A 409 14.02 -1.82 25.95
N SER A 410 14.37 -2.12 24.69
CA SER A 410 15.34 -3.14 24.28
C SER A 410 16.80 -2.68 24.37
N LEU A 411 17.07 -1.41 24.68
CA LEU A 411 18.43 -0.92 24.96
C LEU A 411 18.90 -1.28 26.38
N LYS A 412 20.21 -1.47 26.54
CA LYS A 412 20.86 -1.47 27.87
C LYS A 412 20.67 -0.11 28.57
N PRO A 413 20.86 0.01 29.90
CA PRO A 413 20.66 1.27 30.64
C PRO A 413 21.38 2.48 30.03
N GLU A 414 22.59 2.25 29.52
CA GLU A 414 23.42 3.26 28.87
C GLU A 414 23.38 3.23 27.33
N GLY A 415 22.45 2.46 26.75
CA GLY A 415 22.35 2.26 25.32
C GLY A 415 21.82 3.47 24.56
N LEU A 416 22.10 3.50 23.25
CA LEU A 416 21.79 4.61 22.34
C LEU A 416 20.85 4.17 21.21
N LEU A 417 19.79 4.93 20.99
CA LEU A 417 19.00 4.88 19.76
C LEU A 417 19.47 6.02 18.86
N PHE A 418 19.96 5.68 17.67
CA PHE A 418 20.41 6.63 16.67
C PHE A 418 19.48 6.59 15.46
N ILE A 419 18.86 7.73 15.13
CA ILE A 419 17.97 7.86 13.97
C ILE A 419 18.52 8.96 13.06
N GLN A 420 18.82 8.62 11.81
CA GLN A 420 19.33 9.56 10.82
C GLN A 420 18.31 9.76 9.70
N LEU A 421 18.00 11.02 9.39
CA LEU A 421 17.10 11.40 8.30
C LEU A 421 17.84 12.26 7.27
N PHE A 422 17.43 12.16 6.00
CA PHE A 422 17.78 13.16 5.01
C PHE A 422 17.13 14.51 5.36
N LEU A 423 17.90 15.60 5.30
CA LEU A 423 17.44 16.94 5.64
C LEU A 423 16.72 17.55 4.44
N LEU A 424 15.39 17.60 4.51
CA LEU A 424 14.54 18.16 3.46
C LEU A 424 13.64 19.29 3.97
N PRO A 425 14.03 20.56 3.81
CA PRO A 425 13.17 21.70 4.09
C PRO A 425 11.90 21.72 3.22
N PRO A 426 10.78 22.30 3.69
CA PRO A 426 10.57 22.90 5.02
C PRO A 426 10.47 21.84 6.13
N PRO A 427 10.72 22.20 7.41
CA PRO A 427 10.81 21.22 8.50
C PRO A 427 9.48 20.50 8.75
N ARG A 428 9.50 19.18 8.58
CA ARG A 428 8.29 18.32 8.61
C ARG A 428 8.59 16.99 9.27
N TYR A 429 9.47 16.19 8.68
CA TYR A 429 9.85 14.86 9.11
C TYR A 429 10.54 14.88 10.47
N GLU A 430 11.52 15.75 10.61
CA GLU A 430 12.32 15.99 11.82
C GLU A 430 11.46 16.44 13.02
N VAL A 431 10.49 17.30 12.78
CA VAL A 431 9.64 17.91 13.81
C VAL A 431 8.62 16.89 14.29
N ARG A 432 8.07 16.09 13.36
CA ARG A 432 7.23 14.93 13.70
C ARG A 432 8.02 13.87 14.46
N LEU A 433 9.23 13.54 14.03
CA LEU A 433 10.08 12.57 14.72
C LEU A 433 10.40 13.03 16.15
N MET A 434 10.73 14.31 16.36
CA MET A 434 10.90 14.89 17.69
C MET A 434 9.65 14.64 18.56
N ASN A 435 8.45 14.89 18.02
CA ASN A 435 7.19 14.62 18.74
C ASN A 435 6.97 13.13 19.02
N ASN A 436 7.35 12.23 18.11
CA ASN A 436 7.30 10.78 18.35
C ASN A 436 8.24 10.37 19.49
N ILE A 437 9.48 10.88 19.50
CA ILE A 437 10.47 10.63 20.55
C ILE A 437 9.97 11.17 21.90
N LEU A 438 9.46 12.40 21.92
CA LEU A 438 8.89 13.02 23.13
C LEU A 438 7.74 12.18 23.69
N ALA A 439 6.81 11.73 22.85
CA ALA A 439 5.70 10.87 23.25
C ALA A 439 6.14 9.46 23.68
N ALA A 440 7.25 8.95 23.13
CA ALA A 440 7.83 7.67 23.54
C ALA A 440 8.52 7.74 24.89
N LEU A 441 9.18 8.87 25.20
CA LEU A 441 9.81 9.14 26.49
C LEU A 441 8.80 9.49 27.59
N ALA A 442 7.65 10.08 27.22
CA ALA A 442 6.58 10.40 28.15
C ALA A 442 6.12 9.15 28.92
N GLY A 443 6.34 9.15 30.24
CA GLY A 443 5.98 8.04 31.15
C GLY A 443 7.09 7.04 31.48
N THR A 444 8.32 7.21 30.96
CA THR A 444 9.46 6.32 31.30
C THR A 444 10.34 6.82 32.45
N SER A 445 10.24 8.08 32.87
CA SER A 445 10.89 8.63 34.07
C SER A 445 10.40 10.06 34.39
N ALA A 446 10.73 10.57 35.59
CA ALA A 446 10.43 11.93 36.02
C ALA A 446 11.22 13.04 35.27
N GLU A 447 12.32 12.69 34.59
CA GLU A 447 13.24 13.66 33.95
C GLU A 447 12.84 14.03 32.50
N GLY A 448 11.85 13.34 31.92
CA GLY A 448 11.36 13.61 30.57
C GLY A 448 12.46 13.51 29.49
N ILE A 449 12.65 14.58 28.73
CA ILE A 449 13.63 14.69 27.63
C ILE A 449 14.99 15.22 28.07
N THR A 450 15.08 15.88 29.22
CA THR A 450 16.23 16.68 29.63
C THR A 450 17.48 15.81 29.76
N GLY A 451 18.51 16.14 28.98
CA GLY A 451 19.77 15.39 28.96
C GLY A 451 19.66 13.98 28.36
N ARG A 452 18.54 13.57 27.75
CA ARG A 452 18.38 12.26 27.09
C ARG A 452 18.37 12.30 25.58
N LEU A 453 18.08 13.47 25.01
CA LEU A 453 18.07 13.68 23.56
C LEU A 453 19.14 14.68 23.16
N MET A 454 19.87 14.32 22.11
CA MET A 454 20.69 15.23 21.34
C MET A 454 20.27 15.19 19.87
N VAL A 455 20.07 16.37 19.27
CA VAL A 455 19.78 16.54 17.84
C VAL A 455 20.87 17.39 17.22
N TYR A 456 21.45 16.92 16.12
CA TYR A 456 22.48 17.62 15.37
C TYR A 456 22.34 17.36 13.88
N ARG A 457 22.92 18.22 13.06
CA ARG A 457 22.85 18.10 11.60
C ARG A 457 24.20 18.28 10.91
N SER A 458 24.29 17.69 9.71
CA SER A 458 25.23 18.04 8.66
C SER A 458 24.58 19.05 7.69
N TRP A 459 25.13 19.17 6.48
CA TRP A 459 24.58 19.97 5.40
C TRP A 459 23.35 19.33 4.71
N ASP A 460 23.19 18.00 4.77
CA ASP A 460 22.17 17.19 4.08
C ASP A 460 21.48 16.13 4.97
N THR A 461 21.87 16.00 6.25
CA THR A 461 21.26 15.04 7.19
C THR A 461 20.97 15.67 8.54
N ILE A 462 19.93 15.17 9.20
CA ILE A 462 19.60 15.48 10.59
C ILE A 462 19.56 14.19 11.41
N ASN A 463 20.13 14.25 12.61
CA ASN A 463 20.49 13.10 13.39
C ASN A 463 19.92 13.25 14.81
N PHE A 464 19.17 12.23 15.25
CA PHE A 464 18.59 12.15 16.58
C PHE A 464 19.32 11.05 17.36
N LEU A 465 19.97 11.45 18.45
CA LEU A 465 20.65 10.56 19.36
C LEU A 465 19.92 10.54 20.70
N VAL A 466 19.20 9.45 20.96
CA VAL A 466 18.41 9.24 22.18
C VAL A 466 19.14 8.25 23.08
N LYS A 467 19.44 8.65 24.31
CA LYS A 467 19.99 7.76 25.34
C LYS A 467 18.86 7.27 26.24
N LYS A 468 18.94 6.00 26.66
CA LYS A 468 17.98 5.45 27.62
C LYS A 468 18.08 6.11 29.00
N GLY A 469 19.31 6.28 29.48
CA GLY A 469 19.65 7.15 30.61
C GLY A 469 19.89 8.60 30.18
N VAL A 470 20.65 9.35 30.99
CA VAL A 470 21.00 10.76 30.74
C VAL A 470 22.45 10.85 30.30
N PHE A 471 22.76 11.72 29.33
CA PHE A 471 24.13 12.03 28.93
C PHE A 471 24.89 12.69 30.07
N SER A 472 26.06 12.17 30.40
CA SER A 472 26.94 12.81 31.37
C SER A 472 27.51 14.12 30.80
N LEU A 473 28.07 14.96 31.68
CA LEU A 473 28.82 16.15 31.25
C LEU A 473 30.02 15.79 30.37
N THR A 474 30.71 14.68 30.67
CA THR A 474 31.85 14.21 29.88
C THR A 474 31.44 13.74 28.48
N GLU A 475 30.27 13.08 28.36
CA GLU A 475 29.70 12.73 27.06
C GLU A 475 29.30 13.96 26.26
N SER A 476 28.65 14.92 26.92
CA SER A 476 28.20 16.17 26.29
C SER A 476 29.37 16.97 25.73
N GLU A 477 30.50 17.02 26.43
CA GLU A 477 31.71 17.69 25.95
C GLU A 477 32.36 16.95 24.78
N LYS A 478 32.44 15.60 24.83
CA LYS A 478 32.90 14.79 23.68
C LYS A 478 32.03 15.01 22.44
N ILE A 479 30.72 15.10 22.62
CA ILE A 479 29.76 15.37 21.53
C ILE A 479 30.05 16.76 20.94
N ARG A 480 30.20 17.80 21.77
CA ARG A 480 30.52 19.15 21.31
C ARG A 480 31.85 19.20 20.54
N GLN A 481 32.88 18.52 21.03
CA GLN A 481 34.19 18.42 20.36
C GLN A 481 34.06 17.72 19.00
N PHE A 482 33.35 16.59 18.94
CA PHE A 482 33.08 15.89 17.69
C PHE A 482 32.39 16.80 16.68
N LEU A 483 31.30 17.46 17.07
CA LEU A 483 30.54 18.34 16.17
C LEU A 483 31.40 19.51 15.69
N THR A 484 32.15 20.16 16.59
CA THR A 484 33.00 21.30 16.23
C THR A 484 34.10 20.89 15.24
N SER A 485 34.79 19.78 15.51
CA SER A 485 35.88 19.28 14.66
C SER A 485 35.45 18.86 13.25
N ARG A 486 34.17 18.52 13.06
CA ARG A 486 33.57 18.09 11.78
C ARG A 486 32.60 19.11 11.21
N GLN A 487 32.65 20.33 11.74
CA GLN A 487 31.79 21.45 11.35
C GLN A 487 30.27 21.17 11.46
N PHE A 488 29.84 20.12 12.14
CA PHE A 488 28.42 19.83 12.34
C PHE A 488 27.79 20.80 13.34
N GLU A 489 26.47 20.91 13.27
CA GLU A 489 25.70 21.85 14.07
C GLU A 489 24.81 21.14 15.09
N MET A 490 24.92 21.56 16.35
CA MET A 490 24.02 21.14 17.43
C MET A 490 22.69 21.92 17.33
N LEU A 491 21.58 21.20 17.26
CA LEU A 491 20.23 21.77 17.19
C LEU A 491 19.47 21.68 18.52
N TYR A 492 19.68 20.62 19.31
CA TYR A 492 19.06 20.46 20.64
C TYR A 492 19.90 19.56 21.56
N PRO A 493 20.24 19.96 22.79
CA PRO A 493 19.94 21.24 23.42
C PRO A 493 20.80 22.36 22.82
N GLY A 494 20.17 23.48 22.45
CA GLY A 494 20.87 24.62 21.86
C GLY A 494 20.04 25.89 21.94
N VAL A 495 20.69 27.03 22.13
CA VAL A 495 20.04 28.36 22.10
C VAL A 495 19.89 28.80 20.64
N PRO A 496 18.76 29.42 20.24
CA PRO A 496 18.60 30.02 18.92
C PRO A 496 19.80 30.94 18.58
N ARG A 497 20.43 30.69 17.44
CA ARG A 497 21.52 31.48 16.84
C ARG A 497 21.38 31.36 15.32
N GLU A 498 22.08 32.22 14.59
CA GLU A 498 22.17 32.07 13.14
C GLU A 498 22.69 30.68 12.75
N GLU A 499 21.95 30.06 11.84
CA GLU A 499 22.21 28.73 11.32
C GLU A 499 23.38 28.74 10.33
N ARG A 500 24.32 27.80 10.47
CA ARG A 500 25.56 27.79 9.67
C ARG A 500 25.39 27.32 8.23
N PHE A 501 24.50 26.34 8.00
CA PHE A 501 24.38 25.65 6.71
C PHE A 501 23.18 26.12 5.88
N ILE A 502 22.03 26.26 6.52
CA ILE A 502 20.78 26.64 5.85
C ILE A 502 20.26 27.88 6.57
N THR A 503 20.41 29.05 5.96
CA THR A 503 19.91 30.30 6.51
C THR A 503 18.39 30.39 6.33
N GLY A 504 17.69 31.03 7.26
CA GLY A 504 16.25 31.28 7.16
C GLY A 504 15.32 30.19 7.72
N LEU A 505 15.87 29.11 8.28
CA LEU A 505 15.13 28.15 9.11
C LEU A 505 15.66 28.26 10.54
N ASP A 506 14.79 28.11 11.55
CA ASP A 506 15.18 28.18 12.98
C ASP A 506 14.88 26.84 13.66
N TYR A 507 15.63 25.79 13.30
CA TYR A 507 15.47 24.45 13.88
C TYR A 507 15.62 24.46 15.40
N ARG A 508 16.50 25.29 15.93
CA ARG A 508 16.73 25.40 17.38
C ARG A 508 15.49 25.93 18.08
N GLY A 509 14.89 27.01 17.59
CA GLY A 509 13.64 27.55 18.10
C GLY A 509 12.46 26.61 17.91
N LEU A 510 12.39 25.90 16.78
CA LEU A 510 11.37 24.87 16.54
C LEU A 510 11.46 23.75 17.57
N PHE A 511 12.65 23.17 17.80
CA PHE A 511 12.84 22.11 18.79
C PHE A 511 12.67 22.60 20.23
N ALA A 512 13.07 23.84 20.55
CA ALA A 512 12.84 24.44 21.86
C ALA A 512 11.33 24.57 22.17
N LYS A 513 10.52 25.05 21.21
CA LYS A 513 9.05 25.13 21.36
C LYS A 513 8.40 23.76 21.55
N LEU A 514 8.95 22.72 20.91
CA LEU A 514 8.46 21.35 21.07
C LEU A 514 8.90 20.73 22.39
N ALA A 515 10.10 21.03 22.88
CA ALA A 515 10.59 20.55 24.16
C ALA A 515 9.78 21.13 25.34
N ASP A 516 9.28 22.36 25.23
CA ASP A 516 8.41 23.00 26.23
C ASP A 516 6.96 22.43 26.16
N ASP A 517 6.56 21.68 27.20
CA ASP A 517 5.21 21.10 27.31
C ASP A 517 4.07 22.12 27.20
N ARG A 518 4.28 23.37 27.66
CA ARG A 518 3.26 24.44 27.61
C ARG A 518 3.07 24.97 26.19
N GLN A 519 4.16 25.04 25.42
CA GLN A 519 4.14 25.58 24.05
C GLN A 519 3.88 24.51 23.00
N ARG A 520 4.18 23.23 23.29
CA ARG A 520 4.08 22.12 22.34
C ARG A 520 2.72 22.02 21.68
N GLN A 521 1.64 21.94 22.46
CA GLN A 521 0.29 21.75 21.92
C GLN A 521 -0.20 22.95 21.07
N PRO A 522 -0.10 24.21 21.54
CA PRO A 522 -0.38 25.38 20.71
C PRO A 522 0.45 25.43 19.42
N PHE A 523 1.76 25.16 19.53
CA PHE A 523 2.67 25.16 18.39
C PHE A 523 2.29 24.10 17.35
N MET A 524 2.03 22.87 17.79
CA MET A 524 1.61 21.78 16.90
C MET A 524 0.31 22.08 16.16
N LYS A 525 -0.67 22.70 16.82
CA LYS A 525 -1.93 23.12 16.19
C LYS A 525 -1.69 24.21 15.15
N GLY A 526 -0.91 25.24 15.49
CA GLY A 526 -0.62 26.39 14.63
C GLY A 526 0.36 26.13 13.49
N TYR A 527 1.14 25.05 13.53
CA TYR A 527 2.15 24.75 12.50
C TYR A 527 1.51 24.46 11.13
N ALA A 528 2.18 24.85 10.04
CA ALA A 528 1.64 24.71 8.67
C ALA A 528 1.38 23.25 8.25
N PHE A 529 2.14 22.30 8.79
CA PHE A 529 2.06 20.87 8.49
C PHE A 529 1.53 20.05 9.68
N ASP A 530 0.96 18.87 9.42
CA ASP A 530 0.62 17.91 10.47
C ASP A 530 1.90 17.37 11.09
N ILE A 531 2.14 17.69 12.35
CA ILE A 531 3.32 17.23 13.08
C ILE A 531 2.91 16.46 14.34
N ARG A 532 1.65 16.00 14.41
CA ARG A 532 1.17 15.14 15.49
C ARG A 532 1.99 13.85 15.55
N PRO A 533 2.23 13.30 16.76
CA PRO A 533 2.84 12.00 16.89
C PRO A 533 2.07 10.94 16.10
N THR A 534 2.80 10.01 15.49
CA THR A 534 2.23 8.86 14.77
C THR A 534 2.23 7.62 15.65
N THR A 535 1.09 6.93 15.70
CA THR A 535 0.89 5.74 16.52
C THR A 535 0.62 4.52 15.65
N ASP A 536 0.61 3.33 16.23
CA ASP A 536 0.21 2.09 15.52
C ASP A 536 -1.25 2.11 15.02
N ASP A 537 -2.11 3.00 15.54
CA ASP A 537 -3.46 3.27 15.00
C ASP A 537 -3.47 4.29 13.86
N ARG A 538 -2.39 5.08 13.74
CA ARG A 538 -2.20 6.10 12.71
C ARG A 538 -0.76 6.08 12.18
N PRO A 539 -0.35 5.02 11.46
CA PRO A 539 1.05 4.75 11.13
C PRO A 539 1.58 5.55 9.92
N PHE A 540 1.03 6.74 9.62
CA PHE A 540 1.32 7.50 8.39
C PHE A 540 2.42 8.55 8.59
N PHE A 541 3.64 8.11 8.89
CA PHE A 541 4.78 9.00 9.22
C PHE A 541 5.13 10.00 8.11
N HIS A 542 4.88 9.66 6.85
CA HIS A 542 5.28 10.50 5.71
C HIS A 542 4.18 11.45 5.20
N TYR A 543 2.96 11.38 5.76
CA TYR A 543 1.85 12.21 5.32
C TYR A 543 1.67 13.47 6.18
N PHE A 544 1.90 14.68 5.63
CA PHE A 544 1.94 15.94 6.39
C PHE A 544 0.81 16.94 6.08
N LEU A 545 -0.10 16.63 5.15
CA LEU A 545 -1.13 17.59 4.77
C LEU A 545 -2.11 17.87 5.92
N LYS A 546 -2.33 19.15 6.20
CA LYS A 546 -3.47 19.64 6.97
C LYS A 546 -4.44 20.31 6.01
N LEU A 547 -5.69 19.88 6.02
CA LEU A 547 -6.76 20.48 5.20
C LEU A 547 -6.97 21.97 5.55
N SER A 548 -6.82 22.35 6.82
CA SER A 548 -7.02 23.72 7.30
C SER A 548 -5.95 24.72 6.82
N THR A 549 -4.74 24.27 6.50
CA THR A 549 -3.62 25.14 6.10
C THR A 549 -3.29 25.04 4.62
N LEU A 550 -4.06 24.27 3.84
CA LEU A 550 -3.83 24.04 2.40
C LEU A 550 -3.67 25.36 1.62
N ARG A 551 -4.54 26.34 1.88
CA ARG A 551 -4.48 27.68 1.26
C ARG A 551 -3.19 28.42 1.63
N THR A 552 -2.75 28.30 2.88
CA THR A 552 -1.52 28.93 3.37
C THR A 552 -0.30 28.29 2.73
N VAL A 553 -0.23 26.95 2.66
CA VAL A 553 0.87 26.24 1.98
C VAL A 553 0.91 26.61 0.49
N TYR A 554 -0.23 26.65 -0.19
CA TYR A 554 -0.31 27.08 -1.59
C TYR A 554 0.19 28.52 -1.80
N ALA A 555 -0.12 29.43 -0.88
CA ALA A 555 0.39 30.79 -0.93
C ALA A 555 1.91 30.84 -0.69
N MET A 556 2.43 30.10 0.28
CA MET A 556 3.87 30.04 0.61
C MET A 556 4.71 29.45 -0.53
N THR A 557 4.15 28.52 -1.30
CA THR A 557 4.85 27.84 -2.41
C THR A 557 4.81 28.63 -3.72
N GLY A 558 4.53 29.94 -3.64
CA GLY A 558 4.45 30.81 -4.81
C GLY A 558 3.23 30.54 -5.69
N ARG A 559 2.13 30.02 -5.13
CA ARG A 559 0.89 29.66 -5.84
C ARG A 559 1.11 28.61 -6.94
N LYS A 560 2.14 27.78 -6.80
CA LYS A 560 2.45 26.69 -7.73
C LYS A 560 1.88 25.39 -7.19
N TRP A 561 0.89 24.83 -7.90
CA TRP A 561 0.37 23.49 -7.60
C TRP A 561 1.44 22.40 -7.77
N ALA A 562 2.45 22.63 -8.62
CA ALA A 562 3.61 21.77 -8.84
C ALA A 562 4.30 21.32 -7.54
N TYR A 563 4.41 22.19 -6.54
CA TYR A 563 5.03 21.84 -5.25
C TYR A 563 4.30 20.70 -4.55
N PHE A 564 2.97 20.65 -4.65
CA PHE A 564 2.20 19.55 -4.09
C PHE A 564 2.39 18.25 -4.89
N LEU A 565 2.77 18.31 -6.17
CA LEU A 565 2.95 17.09 -6.97
C LEU A 565 4.22 16.30 -6.64
N HIS A 566 5.29 16.94 -6.18
CA HIS A 566 6.60 16.31 -6.01
C HIS A 566 6.88 15.73 -4.61
N GLU A 567 6.09 16.07 -3.59
CA GLU A 567 6.42 15.85 -2.16
C GLU A 567 5.41 14.92 -1.44
N GLY A 568 4.90 13.89 -2.11
CA GLY A 568 3.89 12.98 -1.53
C GLY A 568 2.48 13.57 -1.38
N MET A 569 2.31 14.83 -1.81
CA MET A 569 1.07 15.61 -1.69
C MET A 569 0.23 15.57 -2.99
N PHE A 570 0.66 14.83 -4.01
CA PHE A 570 -0.11 14.54 -5.22
C PHE A 570 -1.29 13.63 -4.92
N LEU A 571 -1.10 12.75 -3.94
CA LEU A 571 -2.05 11.74 -3.55
C LEU A 571 -3.42 12.32 -3.13
N PRO A 572 -3.52 13.42 -2.38
CA PRO A 572 -4.78 14.17 -2.20
C PRO A 572 -5.49 14.59 -3.50
N PHE A 573 -4.78 14.96 -4.57
CA PHE A 573 -5.41 15.32 -5.85
C PHE A 573 -5.92 14.09 -6.58
N VAL A 574 -5.12 13.03 -6.57
CA VAL A 574 -5.53 11.71 -7.07
C VAL A 574 -6.74 11.22 -6.28
N LEU A 575 -6.71 11.30 -4.96
CA LEU A 575 -7.79 10.93 -4.05
C LEU A 575 -9.04 11.77 -4.30
N ALA A 576 -8.90 13.09 -4.44
CA ALA A 576 -10.00 13.98 -4.77
C ALA A 576 -10.57 13.67 -6.15
N PHE A 577 -9.73 13.41 -7.15
CA PHE A 577 -10.14 12.96 -8.47
C PHE A 577 -10.89 11.63 -8.41
N LEU A 578 -10.38 10.65 -7.66
CA LEU A 578 -11.03 9.36 -7.45
C LEU A 578 -12.37 9.52 -6.73
N VAL A 579 -12.44 10.35 -5.69
CA VAL A 579 -13.69 10.66 -4.99
C VAL A 579 -14.68 11.36 -5.91
N LEU A 580 -14.24 12.34 -6.72
CA LEU A 580 -15.08 13.01 -7.71
C LEU A 580 -15.57 12.05 -8.79
N LEU A 581 -14.70 11.17 -9.29
CA LEU A 581 -15.04 10.13 -10.26
C LEU A 581 -16.05 9.15 -9.65
N ALA A 582 -15.84 8.74 -8.41
CA ALA A 582 -16.74 7.85 -7.68
C ALA A 582 -18.10 8.50 -7.43
N LEU A 583 -18.12 9.79 -7.04
CA LEU A 583 -19.34 10.59 -6.91
C LEU A 583 -20.05 10.76 -8.25
N LEU A 584 -19.31 10.99 -9.35
CA LEU A 584 -19.86 11.08 -10.70
C LEU A 584 -20.52 9.76 -11.11
N ILE A 585 -19.84 8.63 -10.89
CA ILE A 585 -20.38 7.30 -11.19
C ILE A 585 -21.59 7.02 -10.31
N PHE A 586 -21.54 7.34 -9.01
CA PHE A 586 -22.64 7.14 -8.08
C PHE A 586 -23.86 7.98 -8.46
N THR A 587 -23.66 9.27 -8.74
CA THR A 587 -24.73 10.18 -9.18
C THR A 587 -25.27 9.75 -10.54
N ALA A 588 -24.43 9.35 -11.50
CA ALA A 588 -24.88 8.80 -12.77
C ALA A 588 -25.73 7.54 -12.57
N THR A 589 -25.24 6.58 -11.78
CA THR A 589 -25.97 5.33 -11.44
C THR A 589 -27.32 5.64 -10.76
N PHE A 590 -27.33 6.62 -9.85
CA PHE A 590 -28.53 7.07 -9.16
C PHE A 590 -29.53 7.77 -10.09
N LEU A 591 -29.06 8.70 -10.92
CA LEU A 591 -29.89 9.41 -11.91
C LEU A 591 -30.46 8.45 -12.95
N VAL A 592 -29.67 7.47 -13.39
CA VAL A 592 -30.11 6.39 -14.27
C VAL A 592 -31.23 5.58 -13.64
N SER A 593 -31.12 5.24 -12.35
CA SER A 593 -32.21 4.59 -11.60
C SER A 593 -33.49 5.43 -11.57
N LEU A 594 -33.39 6.77 -11.51
CA LEU A 594 -34.54 7.66 -11.54
C LEU A 594 -35.16 7.81 -12.93
N TRP A 595 -34.34 7.89 -13.98
CA TRP A 595 -34.80 8.08 -15.36
C TRP A 595 -35.52 6.85 -15.91
N VAL A 596 -35.00 5.65 -15.66
CA VAL A 596 -35.66 4.40 -16.09
C VAL A 596 -37.01 4.21 -15.40
N ARG A 597 -37.18 4.68 -14.15
CA ARG A 597 -38.49 4.70 -13.47
C ARG A 597 -39.54 5.53 -14.21
N GLN A 598 -39.16 6.64 -14.83
CA GLN A 598 -40.11 7.48 -15.58
C GLN A 598 -40.58 6.82 -16.90
N LYS A 599 -39.78 5.90 -17.46
CA LYS A 599 -40.10 5.21 -18.72
C LYS A 599 -40.80 3.87 -18.55
N SER A 600 -40.79 3.27 -17.36
CA SER A 600 -41.52 2.02 -17.11
C SER A 600 -43.03 2.27 -17.12
N LYS A 601 -43.74 1.65 -18.07
CA LYS A 601 -45.20 1.77 -18.25
C LYS A 601 -46.02 0.81 -17.38
N THR A 602 -45.40 0.04 -16.47
CA THR A 602 -46.11 -0.93 -15.62
C THR A 602 -46.56 -0.29 -14.29
N PRO A 603 -47.87 -0.22 -14.00
CA PRO A 603 -48.39 0.25 -12.73
C PRO A 603 -48.38 -0.90 -11.72
N ALA A 604 -47.23 -1.15 -11.08
CA ALA A 604 -47.17 -2.05 -9.94
C ALA A 604 -46.34 -1.44 -8.80
N SER A 605 -47.06 -0.94 -7.80
CA SER A 605 -46.62 -0.59 -6.43
C SER A 605 -45.60 0.55 -6.25
N PRO A 606 -46.02 1.73 -5.73
CA PRO A 606 -45.12 2.83 -5.36
C PRO A 606 -44.51 2.57 -3.97
N ARG A 607 -43.35 1.91 -3.90
CA ARG A 607 -42.51 1.95 -2.67
C ARG A 607 -41.04 2.15 -3.05
N PRO A 608 -40.31 3.05 -2.35
CA PRO A 608 -39.08 3.64 -2.87
C PRO A 608 -37.99 2.57 -3.02
N LEU A 609 -37.57 2.27 -4.26
CA LEU A 609 -36.37 1.45 -4.54
C LEU A 609 -35.12 1.97 -3.78
N ASN A 610 -35.14 3.23 -3.33
CA ASN A 610 -34.01 3.91 -2.67
C ASN A 610 -33.50 3.15 -1.43
N HIS A 611 -34.37 2.66 -0.53
CA HIS A 611 -33.90 1.99 0.70
C HIS A 611 -33.20 0.66 0.42
N ARG A 612 -33.57 -0.04 -0.66
CA ARG A 612 -32.98 -1.33 -1.05
C ARG A 612 -31.61 -1.16 -1.69
N LEU A 613 -31.42 -0.13 -2.50
CA LEU A 613 -30.11 0.19 -3.08
C LEU A 613 -29.13 0.69 -2.00
N TRP A 614 -29.62 1.42 -1.00
CA TRP A 614 -28.80 1.80 0.16
C TRP A 614 -28.26 0.61 0.94
N TYR A 615 -29.00 -0.51 1.05
CA TYR A 615 -28.47 -1.73 1.64
C TYR A 615 -27.17 -2.18 0.96
N PHE A 616 -27.17 -2.25 -0.37
CA PHE A 616 -26.00 -2.68 -1.16
C PHE A 616 -24.83 -1.69 -1.05
N ALA A 617 -25.11 -0.39 -0.98
CA ALA A 617 -24.09 0.62 -0.75
C ALA A 617 -23.47 0.52 0.64
N LEU A 618 -24.29 0.34 1.68
CA LEU A 618 -23.85 0.21 3.08
C LEU A 618 -22.94 -1.00 3.26
N ILE A 619 -23.32 -2.17 2.74
CA ILE A 619 -22.49 -3.38 2.86
C ILE A 619 -21.19 -3.25 2.05
N GLY A 620 -21.21 -2.56 0.91
CA GLY A 620 -20.00 -2.30 0.10
C GLY A 620 -19.00 -1.43 0.86
N ILE A 621 -19.47 -0.32 1.44
CA ILE A 621 -18.61 0.57 2.26
C ILE A 621 -18.06 -0.17 3.47
N SER A 622 -18.91 -0.91 4.18
CA SER A 622 -18.52 -1.61 5.41
C SER A 622 -17.51 -2.72 5.15
N PHE A 623 -17.71 -3.51 4.09
CA PHE A 623 -16.78 -4.56 3.71
C PHE A 623 -15.40 -3.99 3.40
N MET A 624 -15.34 -2.92 2.59
CA MET A 624 -14.08 -2.24 2.25
C MET A 624 -13.39 -1.64 3.47
N PHE A 625 -14.12 -1.07 4.42
CA PHE A 625 -13.52 -0.54 5.66
C PHE A 625 -12.91 -1.64 6.54
N VAL A 626 -13.58 -2.78 6.68
CA VAL A 626 -13.04 -3.94 7.40
C VAL A 626 -11.79 -4.46 6.68
N GLU A 627 -11.86 -4.61 5.36
CA GLU A 627 -10.75 -5.09 4.55
C GLU A 627 -9.52 -4.17 4.67
N VAL A 628 -9.68 -2.88 4.44
CA VAL A 628 -8.60 -1.87 4.53
C VAL A 628 -8.01 -1.82 5.94
N PHE A 629 -8.84 -1.93 6.98
CA PHE A 629 -8.34 -2.02 8.35
C PHE A 629 -7.37 -3.19 8.54
N PHE A 630 -7.75 -4.40 8.11
CA PHE A 630 -6.91 -5.58 8.27
C PHE A 630 -5.66 -5.54 7.39
N ILE A 631 -5.78 -5.02 6.16
CA ILE A 631 -4.62 -4.79 5.28
C ILE A 631 -3.58 -3.96 6.01
N HIS A 632 -3.96 -2.84 6.63
CA HIS A 632 -3.02 -1.98 7.32
C HIS A 632 -2.53 -2.60 8.63
N ARG A 633 -3.41 -3.19 9.44
CA ARG A 633 -3.04 -3.71 10.77
C ARG A 633 -2.16 -4.95 10.70
N LEU A 634 -2.38 -5.81 9.72
CA LEU A 634 -1.59 -7.04 9.53
C LEU A 634 -0.18 -6.79 8.99
N ILE A 635 0.17 -5.55 8.62
CA ILE A 635 1.57 -5.19 8.31
C ILE A 635 2.47 -5.41 9.52
N LEU A 636 1.97 -5.16 10.74
CA LEU A 636 2.72 -5.35 11.99
C LEU A 636 3.21 -6.80 12.18
N PRO A 637 2.35 -7.83 12.20
CA PRO A 637 2.78 -9.21 12.42
C PRO A 637 3.49 -9.87 11.22
N PHE A 638 3.32 -9.35 10.00
CA PHE A 638 3.92 -9.93 8.79
C PHE A 638 5.13 -9.15 8.27
N ASP A 639 5.46 -8.00 8.86
CA ASP A 639 6.57 -7.11 8.50
C ASP A 639 6.59 -6.66 7.02
N SER A 640 5.49 -6.86 6.26
CA SER A 640 5.41 -6.61 4.83
C SER A 640 4.00 -6.17 4.39
N PRO A 641 3.87 -4.98 3.74
CA PRO A 641 2.60 -4.53 3.16
C PRO A 641 2.04 -5.51 2.14
N THR A 642 2.89 -6.08 1.27
CA THR A 642 2.46 -7.04 0.27
C THR A 642 1.94 -8.31 0.92
N ALA A 643 2.62 -8.83 1.94
CA ALA A 643 2.17 -10.03 2.65
C ALA A 643 0.84 -9.77 3.38
N ALA A 644 0.72 -8.65 4.10
CA ALA A 644 -0.49 -8.27 4.80
C ALA A 644 -1.69 -8.13 3.84
N PHE A 645 -1.51 -7.43 2.73
CA PHE A 645 -2.52 -7.27 1.69
C PHE A 645 -2.99 -8.61 1.14
N SER A 646 -2.02 -9.45 0.75
CA SER A 646 -2.24 -10.77 0.19
C SER A 646 -3.01 -11.72 1.11
N ILE A 647 -2.53 -11.83 2.35
CA ILE A 647 -3.12 -12.72 3.36
C ILE A 647 -4.52 -12.23 3.73
N THR A 648 -4.70 -10.91 3.87
CA THR A 648 -6.01 -10.32 4.18
C THR A 648 -7.02 -10.64 3.08
N LEU A 649 -6.68 -10.35 1.83
CA LEU A 649 -7.55 -10.61 0.68
C LEU A 649 -7.88 -12.09 0.56
N VAL A 650 -6.87 -12.97 0.55
CA VAL A 650 -7.12 -14.42 0.42
C VAL A 650 -7.99 -14.92 1.57
N ALA A 651 -7.69 -14.54 2.81
CA ALA A 651 -8.45 -14.99 3.98
C ALA A 651 -9.90 -14.47 3.95
N ILE A 652 -10.11 -13.18 3.70
CA ILE A 652 -11.46 -12.57 3.74
C ILE A 652 -12.30 -13.02 2.53
N LEU A 653 -11.72 -13.16 1.34
CA LEU A 653 -12.44 -13.56 0.14
C LEU A 653 -12.78 -15.06 0.17
N LEU A 654 -11.85 -15.94 0.56
CA LEU A 654 -12.16 -17.37 0.71
C LEU A 654 -13.26 -17.60 1.75
N SER A 655 -13.13 -16.96 2.91
CA SER A 655 -14.11 -17.10 3.99
C SER A 655 -15.46 -16.49 3.60
N SER A 656 -15.49 -15.33 2.96
CA SER A 656 -16.73 -14.72 2.44
C SER A 656 -17.37 -15.55 1.33
N GLY A 657 -16.58 -16.22 0.48
CA GLY A 657 -17.09 -17.15 -0.52
C GLY A 657 -17.75 -18.37 0.12
N PHE A 658 -17.14 -18.91 1.18
CA PHE A 658 -17.74 -19.99 1.96
C PHE A 658 -19.02 -19.55 2.69
N GLY A 659 -19.00 -18.36 3.29
CA GLY A 659 -20.17 -17.72 3.91
C GLY A 659 -21.31 -17.49 2.91
N SER A 660 -20.98 -17.03 1.71
CA SER A 660 -21.93 -16.89 0.61
C SER A 660 -22.61 -18.22 0.31
N MET A 661 -21.85 -19.30 0.14
CA MET A 661 -22.42 -20.62 -0.12
C MET A 661 -23.29 -21.12 1.06
N LEU A 662 -22.83 -20.95 2.29
CA LEU A 662 -23.57 -21.29 3.51
C LEU A 662 -24.89 -20.53 3.66
N SER A 663 -24.98 -19.29 3.15
CA SER A 663 -26.22 -18.50 3.19
C SER A 663 -27.40 -19.20 2.52
N GLY A 664 -27.14 -20.05 1.52
CA GLY A 664 -28.18 -20.81 0.82
C GLY A 664 -28.80 -21.93 1.65
N TYR A 665 -28.11 -22.41 2.68
CA TYR A 665 -28.57 -23.50 3.55
C TYR A 665 -29.30 -22.99 4.80
N LEU A 666 -29.28 -21.68 5.07
CA LEU A 666 -29.91 -21.06 6.24
C LEU A 666 -31.15 -20.28 5.83
N GLU A 667 -32.23 -20.38 6.62
CA GLU A 667 -33.49 -19.72 6.31
C GLU A 667 -34.12 -18.98 7.51
N GLY A 668 -34.82 -17.89 7.22
CA GLY A 668 -35.59 -17.12 8.20
C GLY A 668 -34.79 -16.69 9.43
N LYS A 669 -35.19 -17.17 10.62
CA LYS A 669 -34.61 -16.77 11.90
C LYS A 669 -33.18 -17.27 12.13
N SER A 670 -32.75 -18.38 11.52
CA SER A 670 -31.36 -18.86 11.67
C SER A 670 -30.39 -18.00 10.87
N LEU A 671 -30.76 -17.64 9.64
CA LEU A 671 -30.02 -16.71 8.80
C LEU A 671 -29.89 -15.33 9.47
N PHE A 672 -31.00 -14.77 9.96
CA PHE A 672 -30.95 -13.47 10.65
C PHE A 672 -30.05 -13.50 11.89
N ARG A 673 -30.11 -14.56 12.70
CA ARG A 673 -29.22 -14.74 13.86
C ARG A 673 -27.76 -14.80 13.43
N ALA A 674 -27.42 -15.53 12.38
CA ALA A 674 -26.06 -15.59 11.86
C ALA A 674 -25.55 -14.22 11.40
N MET A 675 -26.40 -13.43 10.72
CA MET A 675 -26.04 -12.08 10.27
C MET A 675 -25.86 -11.07 11.43
N ILE A 676 -26.58 -11.23 12.56
CA ILE A 676 -26.38 -10.39 13.76
C ILE A 676 -24.98 -10.56 14.37
N ILE A 677 -24.37 -11.74 14.20
CA ILE A 677 -23.05 -11.99 14.79
C ILE A 677 -21.96 -11.16 14.09
N ALA A 678 -22.16 -10.76 12.82
CA ALA A 678 -21.18 -9.97 12.08
C ALA A 678 -20.80 -8.63 12.76
N PRO A 679 -21.74 -7.71 13.06
CA PRO A 679 -21.39 -6.46 13.76
C PRO A 679 -20.84 -6.70 15.18
N LEU A 680 -21.27 -7.77 15.87
CA LEU A 680 -20.70 -8.15 17.16
C LEU A 680 -19.24 -8.61 17.02
N ALA A 681 -18.92 -9.41 16.01
CA ALA A 681 -17.56 -9.85 15.72
C ALA A 681 -16.65 -8.66 15.36
N ILE A 682 -17.15 -7.69 14.58
CA ILE A 682 -16.43 -6.43 14.32
C ILE A 682 -16.18 -5.66 15.63
N ALA A 683 -17.17 -5.58 16.52
CA ALA A 683 -17.01 -4.95 17.83
C ALA A 683 -15.99 -5.69 18.71
N VAL A 684 -15.92 -7.02 18.64
CA VAL A 684 -14.89 -7.81 19.32
C VAL A 684 -13.50 -7.47 18.75
N CYS A 685 -13.35 -7.37 17.42
CA CYS A 685 -12.10 -6.96 16.79
C CYS A 685 -11.64 -5.56 17.25
N LEU A 686 -12.57 -4.62 17.47
CA LEU A 686 -12.27 -3.31 18.05
C LEU A 686 -11.68 -3.42 19.47
N LEU A 687 -12.28 -4.26 20.32
CA LEU A 687 -11.82 -4.46 21.71
C LEU A 687 -10.43 -5.10 21.76
N PHE A 688 -10.12 -6.00 20.81
CA PHE A 688 -8.84 -6.70 20.73
C PHE A 688 -7.83 -6.05 19.77
N PHE A 689 -8.04 -4.80 19.36
CA PHE A 689 -7.19 -4.08 18.40
C PHE A 689 -5.69 -4.22 18.69
N GLU A 690 -5.29 -4.03 19.96
CA GLU A 690 -3.87 -4.10 20.36
C GLU A 690 -3.28 -5.50 20.13
N ARG A 691 -4.07 -6.57 20.32
CA ARG A 691 -3.62 -7.96 20.14
C ARG A 691 -3.56 -8.41 18.68
N ILE A 692 -4.42 -7.85 17.82
CA ILE A 692 -4.45 -8.16 16.38
C ILE A 692 -3.13 -7.74 15.68
N GLY A 693 -2.25 -6.96 16.33
CA GLY A 693 -0.93 -6.62 15.79
C GLY A 693 0.23 -7.52 16.26
N GLN A 694 0.01 -8.43 17.21
CA GLN A 694 1.10 -9.02 18.02
C GLN A 694 1.44 -10.48 17.67
N SER A 695 0.70 -11.12 16.76
CA SER A 695 0.89 -12.54 16.46
C SER A 695 0.77 -12.81 14.97
N THR A 696 1.55 -13.77 14.47
CA THR A 696 1.45 -14.29 13.10
C THR A 696 0.06 -14.89 12.79
N TYR A 697 -0.70 -15.29 13.83
CA TYR A 697 -2.08 -15.77 13.70
C TYR A 697 -3.13 -14.64 13.72
N ALA A 698 -2.71 -13.38 13.64
CA ALA A 698 -3.62 -12.23 13.66
C ALA A 698 -4.61 -12.17 12.49
N PHE A 699 -4.38 -12.96 11.42
CA PHE A 699 -5.34 -13.13 10.34
C PHE A 699 -6.51 -14.06 10.72
N ALA A 700 -6.39 -14.90 11.75
CA ALA A 700 -7.41 -15.89 12.12
C ALA A 700 -8.81 -15.29 12.35
N PRO A 701 -8.97 -14.10 12.98
CA PRO A 701 -10.28 -13.43 13.09
C PRO A 701 -10.96 -13.12 11.75
N LEU A 702 -10.22 -12.99 10.65
CA LEU A 702 -10.79 -12.77 9.32
C LEU A 702 -11.62 -13.96 8.84
N ILE A 703 -11.31 -15.18 9.29
CA ILE A 703 -12.02 -16.39 8.83
C ILE A 703 -13.49 -16.38 9.29
N PRO A 704 -13.81 -16.35 10.60
CA PRO A 704 -15.20 -16.29 11.04
C PRO A 704 -15.87 -14.98 10.62
N LEU A 705 -15.13 -13.86 10.62
CA LEU A 705 -15.66 -12.57 10.20
C LEU A 705 -16.08 -12.60 8.73
N GLY A 706 -15.20 -13.02 7.82
CA GLY A 706 -15.50 -13.09 6.40
C GLY A 706 -16.65 -14.05 6.08
N VAL A 707 -16.73 -15.22 6.75
CA VAL A 707 -17.93 -16.09 6.64
C VAL A 707 -19.21 -15.33 6.96
N MET A 708 -19.21 -14.51 8.02
CA MET A 708 -20.38 -13.71 8.40
C MET A 708 -20.68 -12.60 7.40
N LEU A 709 -19.65 -11.90 6.91
CA LEU A 709 -19.81 -10.85 5.90
C LEU A 709 -20.35 -11.42 4.57
N GLY A 710 -19.93 -12.64 4.22
CA GLY A 710 -20.39 -13.39 3.04
C GLY A 710 -21.90 -13.66 3.01
N PHE A 711 -22.60 -13.61 4.14
CA PHE A 711 -24.06 -13.77 4.17
C PHE A 711 -24.83 -12.59 3.57
N PHE A 712 -24.30 -11.37 3.67
CA PHE A 712 -25.08 -10.15 3.42
C PHE A 712 -25.43 -9.94 1.95
N PHE A 713 -24.48 -10.12 1.03
CA PHE A 713 -24.70 -9.84 -0.37
C PHE A 713 -25.72 -10.81 -1.02
N PRO A 714 -25.57 -12.15 -0.92
CA PRO A 714 -26.57 -13.09 -1.43
C PRO A 714 -27.94 -12.94 -0.79
N THR A 715 -28.01 -12.65 0.51
CA THR A 715 -29.28 -12.41 1.21
C THR A 715 -30.00 -11.18 0.65
N GLY A 716 -29.27 -10.08 0.43
CA GLY A 716 -29.82 -8.90 -0.23
C GLY A 716 -30.34 -9.23 -1.63
N MET A 717 -29.58 -10.01 -2.40
CA MET A 717 -29.98 -10.46 -3.74
C MET A 717 -31.20 -11.36 -3.73
N ARG A 718 -31.41 -12.19 -2.70
CA ARG A 718 -32.60 -13.05 -2.59
C ARG A 718 -33.85 -12.26 -2.19
N PHE A 719 -33.75 -11.32 -1.24
CA PHE A 719 -34.93 -10.71 -0.60
C PHE A 719 -35.24 -9.25 -1.01
N LEU A 720 -34.29 -8.52 -1.62
CA LEU A 720 -34.47 -7.08 -1.91
C LEU A 720 -34.65 -6.73 -3.39
N THR A 721 -34.21 -7.59 -4.32
CA THR A 721 -34.35 -7.35 -5.76
C THR A 721 -35.65 -8.01 -6.30
N ALA A 722 -36.06 -7.71 -7.54
CA ALA A 722 -37.12 -8.41 -8.29
C ALA A 722 -36.53 -8.95 -9.62
N GLN A 723 -37.12 -10.02 -10.19
CA GLN A 723 -36.59 -10.66 -11.41
C GLN A 723 -36.85 -9.81 -12.67
N ASP A 724 -37.94 -9.03 -12.67
CA ASP A 724 -38.47 -8.37 -13.87
C ASP A 724 -38.18 -6.85 -13.96
N ASP A 725 -37.53 -6.25 -12.95
CA ASP A 725 -37.32 -4.79 -12.88
C ASP A 725 -35.88 -4.32 -13.16
N GLY A 726 -34.98 -5.23 -13.53
CA GLY A 726 -33.56 -4.92 -13.73
C GLY A 726 -32.81 -4.54 -12.44
N SER A 727 -33.39 -4.78 -11.27
CA SER A 727 -32.78 -4.38 -9.98
C SER A 727 -31.50 -5.14 -9.64
N VAL A 728 -31.27 -6.32 -10.22
CA VAL A 728 -30.08 -7.15 -9.95
C VAL A 728 -28.77 -6.51 -10.45
N PRO A 729 -28.61 -6.19 -11.75
CA PRO A 729 -27.41 -5.47 -12.22
C PRO A 729 -27.23 -4.11 -11.53
N LEU A 730 -28.33 -3.42 -11.22
CA LEU A 730 -28.28 -2.12 -10.53
C LEU A 730 -27.82 -2.25 -9.07
N ALA A 731 -28.26 -3.29 -8.35
CA ALA A 731 -27.81 -3.57 -6.98
C ALA A 731 -26.30 -3.87 -6.93
N TYR A 732 -25.80 -4.67 -7.87
CA TYR A 732 -24.37 -4.93 -8.01
C TYR A 732 -23.59 -3.64 -8.33
N ALA A 733 -24.09 -2.83 -9.27
CA ALA A 733 -23.48 -1.54 -9.61
C ALA A 733 -23.45 -0.56 -8.41
N PHE A 734 -24.51 -0.51 -7.60
CA PHE A 734 -24.54 0.32 -6.38
C PHE A 734 -23.56 -0.16 -5.31
N ASN A 735 -23.44 -1.48 -5.13
CA ASN A 735 -22.43 -2.06 -4.23
C ASN A 735 -21.02 -1.67 -4.68
N GLY A 736 -20.70 -1.90 -5.95
CA GLY A 736 -19.41 -1.53 -6.54
C GLY A 736 -19.14 -0.03 -6.44
N ALA A 737 -20.11 0.83 -6.77
CA ALA A 737 -19.95 2.29 -6.73
C ALA A 737 -19.65 2.78 -5.31
N ALA A 738 -20.29 2.20 -4.30
CA ALA A 738 -20.03 2.51 -2.91
C ALA A 738 -18.62 2.05 -2.49
N SER A 739 -18.15 0.90 -2.98
CA SER A 739 -16.77 0.43 -2.77
C SER A 739 -15.71 1.35 -3.40
N ILE A 740 -15.98 1.97 -4.56
CA ILE A 740 -15.08 2.97 -5.17
C ILE A 740 -14.86 4.15 -4.21
N ILE A 741 -15.90 4.61 -3.51
CA ILE A 741 -15.80 5.71 -2.53
C ILE A 741 -15.13 5.23 -1.23
N ALA A 742 -15.46 4.01 -0.81
CA ALA A 742 -15.03 3.48 0.47
C ALA A 742 -13.51 3.31 0.58
N ALA A 743 -12.85 2.77 -0.45
CA ALA A 743 -11.40 2.59 -0.43
C ALA A 743 -10.61 3.91 -0.17
N PRO A 744 -10.79 4.99 -0.96
CA PRO A 744 -10.13 6.27 -0.70
C PRO A 744 -10.60 6.92 0.60
N LEU A 745 -11.88 6.83 0.93
CA LEU A 745 -12.42 7.38 2.18
C LEU A 745 -11.82 6.70 3.40
N ALA A 746 -11.59 5.38 3.34
CA ALA A 746 -10.96 4.63 4.42
C ALA A 746 -9.55 5.13 4.71
N SER A 747 -8.75 5.42 3.68
CA SER A 747 -7.42 6.01 3.86
C SER A 747 -7.49 7.42 4.46
N VAL A 748 -8.44 8.27 4.04
CA VAL A 748 -8.65 9.60 4.65
C VAL A 748 -9.00 9.47 6.12
N ILE A 749 -9.94 8.57 6.46
CA ILE A 749 -10.36 8.34 7.84
C ILE A 749 -9.19 7.81 8.67
N GLY A 750 -8.44 6.85 8.16
CA GLY A 750 -7.24 6.30 8.81
C GLY A 750 -6.20 7.37 9.10
N VAL A 751 -5.96 8.28 8.15
CA VAL A 751 -5.03 9.41 8.34
C VAL A 751 -5.59 10.47 9.28
N ALA A 752 -6.89 10.77 9.27
CA ALA A 752 -7.44 11.86 10.06
C ALA A 752 -7.69 11.47 11.52
N TRP A 753 -8.28 10.29 11.73
CA TRP A 753 -8.82 9.82 13.00
C TRP A 753 -8.30 8.46 13.46
N GLY A 754 -7.58 7.71 12.63
CA GLY A 754 -7.02 6.41 12.97
C GLY A 754 -7.82 5.22 12.41
N LEU A 755 -7.19 4.04 12.39
CA LEU A 755 -7.73 2.81 11.81
C LEU A 755 -8.90 2.25 12.61
N LYS A 756 -8.93 2.41 13.94
CA LYS A 756 -10.04 1.99 14.81
C LYS A 756 -11.40 2.53 14.35
N VAL A 757 -11.44 3.77 13.82
CA VAL A 757 -12.68 4.40 13.37
C VAL A 757 -13.31 3.64 12.20
N LEU A 758 -12.52 2.99 11.34
CA LEU A 758 -13.02 2.19 10.23
C LEU A 758 -13.90 1.04 10.71
N LEU A 759 -13.43 0.27 11.70
CA LEU A 759 -14.21 -0.83 12.26
C LEU A 759 -15.43 -0.33 13.02
N PHE A 760 -15.32 0.80 13.75
CA PHE A 760 -16.46 1.39 14.46
C PHE A 760 -17.58 1.79 13.50
N VAL A 761 -17.24 2.51 12.43
CA VAL A 761 -18.21 2.88 11.40
C VAL A 761 -18.76 1.63 10.70
N SER A 762 -17.92 0.64 10.39
CA SER A 762 -18.35 -0.62 9.75
C SER A 762 -19.39 -1.37 10.58
N ALA A 763 -19.20 -1.46 11.90
CA ALA A 763 -20.16 -2.11 12.79
C ALA A 763 -21.53 -1.41 12.76
N ILE A 764 -21.54 -0.06 12.77
CA ILE A 764 -22.77 0.74 12.67
C ILE A 764 -23.46 0.50 11.32
N LEU A 765 -22.71 0.56 10.23
CA LEU A 765 -23.27 0.40 8.88
C LEU A 765 -23.86 -1.01 8.66
N TYR A 766 -23.22 -2.07 9.17
CA TYR A 766 -23.80 -3.42 9.14
C TYR A 766 -25.05 -3.54 10.03
N CYS A 767 -25.10 -2.88 11.19
CA CYS A 767 -26.32 -2.79 11.99
C CYS A 767 -27.47 -2.12 11.23
N ILE A 768 -27.20 -1.02 10.51
CA ILE A 768 -28.20 -0.35 9.67
C ILE A 768 -28.65 -1.28 8.53
N ALA A 769 -27.72 -1.97 7.87
CA ALA A 769 -28.05 -2.94 6.82
C ALA A 769 -28.96 -4.07 7.34
N LEU A 770 -28.72 -4.58 8.54
CA LEU A 770 -29.58 -5.56 9.21
C LEU A 770 -30.99 -5.04 9.43
N LEU A 771 -31.14 -3.78 9.87
CA LEU A 771 -32.46 -3.17 10.09
C LEU A 771 -33.26 -3.07 8.79
N ILE A 772 -32.61 -2.79 7.66
CA ILE A 772 -33.26 -2.72 6.34
C ILE A 772 -33.81 -4.09 5.91
N VAL A 773 -33.06 -5.16 6.13
CA VAL A 773 -33.44 -6.53 5.72
C VAL A 773 -34.41 -7.20 6.71
N ARG A 774 -34.39 -6.83 8.00
CA ARG A 774 -35.18 -7.46 9.07
C ARG A 774 -36.67 -7.60 8.75
N GLY A 775 -37.27 -6.58 8.14
CA GLY A 775 -38.71 -6.57 7.83
C GLY A 775 -39.13 -7.55 6.74
N ARG A 776 -38.19 -8.10 5.95
CA ARG A 776 -38.47 -8.97 4.80
C ARG A 776 -38.09 -10.42 4.98
N LEU A 777 -37.20 -10.74 5.93
CA LEU A 777 -36.80 -12.13 6.22
C LEU A 777 -37.92 -12.99 6.82
N SER A 778 -39.02 -12.37 7.26
CA SER A 778 -40.24 -13.03 7.76
C SER A 778 -41.25 -13.38 6.67
N GLU A 779 -41.11 -12.81 5.46
CA GLU A 779 -41.96 -13.11 4.32
C GLU A 779 -41.28 -14.23 3.51
N ARG A 780 -41.96 -15.38 3.31
CA ARG A 780 -41.45 -16.40 2.37
C ARG A 780 -41.31 -15.74 0.99
N PRO A 781 -40.20 -15.97 0.27
CA PRO A 781 -40.12 -15.51 -1.11
C PRO A 781 -41.28 -16.14 -1.88
N ALA A 782 -42.09 -15.33 -2.57
CA ALA A 782 -43.10 -15.82 -3.47
C ALA A 782 -42.39 -16.62 -4.57
N SER A 783 -42.68 -17.92 -4.61
CA SER A 783 -42.20 -18.88 -5.61
C SER A 783 -42.69 -18.55 -7.00
#